data_AF-A0A1C5GYX5-F1
#
_entry.id   AF-A0A1C5GYX5-F1
#
_cell.length_a   1.000
_cell.length_b   1.000
_cell.length_c   1.000
_cell.angle_alpha   90.00
_cell.angle_beta   90.00
_cell.angle_gamma   90.00
#
_symmetry.space_group_name_H-M   'P 1'
#
loop_
_entity.id
_entity.type
_entity.pdbx_description
1 polymer ?
#
loop_
_entity_poly.entity_id
_entity_poly.type
_entity_poly.pdbx_seq_one_letter_code
_entity_poly.pdbx_strand_id
1 'polypeptide(L)'
;MHLSSGPTRRRLLLAATAAAASVLVAGGPTTAAPRTDAAAEPGDRQQQYAAAAAEYGVPETVLLGVSYLESRWDTHAGQPSTSGGYGPMHLTDAEQVASTPSSAHVDTDEDPRGDDSRPLTLDPAVAAAPAGDALPRASLQTVDAAAALTGLPVEVLRTDASANIRGGAALLASYQKELGGPVGAGGDPAAWYAAVARYSGADTEDAAAAFADEVYDQIGLGAARTTDDGQRVDLAATAVTPDESGLHRLGLRRAERPDGLECPVRLACEWVPAPYGQYGPAAGDYGNHDIGNRPSQQKIEYIVIHDTEGYFGPSVKLVQTVTYLGWHYTLRSVDGYVAQHIKAKDVGWHAGNWYVNAKSIGIEHEGFAGHGTWYTEAMYRTSAKLVRHLALRFQIPLDRQHIIGHDNVPGTTAGTVRGMHWDPGPYWDWSHYFDLMKAPFRSTGTPHTGLVTIDPDFATNQPAFTGCNQQPPGVPKPTPPAAPCPLRGSSSVILRTAPSLAAPLVNDPGLRPDGTPDTMYVSDHGARVSAGQTYALAGIEGDWTAIWYLGQKAWFHNPASAPTAKWTHGFVVTPKPGKTTIPVYGRAYPERAAYPAEIPYQSISPLQYTFPAGQRYALGGILPGEYYRAVSFDGSAPGDRTVVRGDNRYVQLQFGHRVMYANLDDVLILPASVGGPE
;
A
#
# COMPACT_ATOMS: atom_id res chain seq x y z
N MET A 1 14.08 -14.67 58.69
CA MET A 1 13.48 -15.12 59.96
C MET A 1 12.14 -14.42 60.15
N HIS A 2 11.18 -15.18 60.68
CA HIS A 2 9.81 -14.83 61.10
C HIS A 2 8.66 -14.81 60.08
N LEU A 3 7.78 -15.80 60.31
CA LEU A 3 6.44 -16.07 59.80
C LEU A 3 5.37 -15.31 60.62
N SER A 4 4.25 -14.96 59.97
CA SER A 4 2.84 -14.96 60.46
C SER A 4 2.00 -13.92 59.70
N SER A 5 0.68 -13.99 59.48
CA SER A 5 -0.36 -15.04 59.35
C SER A 5 -1.72 -14.31 59.32
N GLY A 6 -2.50 -14.45 58.23
CA GLY A 6 -3.97 -14.27 58.10
C GLY A 6 -4.60 -12.88 58.36
N PRO A 7 -5.92 -12.66 58.11
CA PRO A 7 -6.97 -13.60 57.67
C PRO A 7 -7.92 -13.08 56.54
N THR A 8 -8.93 -13.92 56.27
CA THR A 8 -9.93 -13.95 55.20
C THR A 8 -11.24 -13.14 55.39
N ARG A 9 -11.94 -12.95 54.24
CA ARG A 9 -13.42 -12.89 53.99
C ARG A 9 -14.22 -11.60 54.26
N ARG A 10 -14.87 -11.06 53.22
CA ARG A 10 -16.35 -11.13 52.94
C ARG A 10 -16.73 -10.18 51.79
N ARG A 11 -17.36 -10.70 50.72
CA ARG A 11 -18.11 -9.91 49.72
C ARG A 11 -19.59 -10.01 50.04
N LEU A 12 -20.26 -8.87 50.15
CA LEU A 12 -21.71 -8.74 50.25
C LEU A 12 -22.34 -8.78 48.85
N LEU A 13 -23.35 -9.63 48.69
CA LEU A 13 -24.33 -9.62 47.61
C LEU A 13 -25.48 -8.69 48.00
N LEU A 14 -25.89 -7.81 47.08
CA LEU A 14 -27.17 -7.10 47.16
C LEU A 14 -28.05 -7.60 46.02
N ALA A 15 -29.17 -8.21 46.41
CA ALA A 15 -30.27 -8.62 45.56
C ALA A 15 -31.29 -7.48 45.45
N ALA A 16 -31.86 -7.29 44.28
CA ALA A 16 -33.07 -6.49 44.07
C ALA A 16 -34.10 -7.35 43.34
N THR A 17 -35.25 -7.55 43.98
CA THR A 17 -36.44 -8.24 43.46
C THR A 17 -37.48 -7.20 43.01
N ALA A 18 -38.12 -7.41 41.86
CA ALA A 18 -39.41 -6.83 41.55
C ALA A 18 -40.25 -7.83 40.73
N ALA A 19 -41.52 -7.94 41.12
CA ALA A 19 -42.47 -8.99 40.78
C ALA A 19 -43.16 -8.80 39.41
N ALA A 20 -43.60 -9.89 38.80
CA ALA A 20 -44.62 -9.88 37.74
C ALA A 20 -45.59 -11.06 37.94
N ALA A 21 -46.88 -10.75 37.75
CA ALA A 21 -48.03 -11.53 38.12
C ALA A 21 -48.35 -12.68 37.15
N SER A 22 -48.85 -13.78 37.72
CA SER A 22 -49.30 -14.99 37.02
C SER A 22 -50.69 -14.82 36.43
N VAL A 23 -50.85 -15.05 35.12
CA VAL A 23 -52.13 -15.34 34.48
C VAL A 23 -52.05 -16.74 33.89
N LEU A 24 -52.83 -17.67 34.46
CA LEU A 24 -53.00 -19.02 33.95
C LEU A 24 -54.04 -19.00 32.81
N VAL A 25 -53.63 -19.41 31.62
CA VAL A 25 -54.53 -19.83 30.53
C VAL A 25 -54.24 -21.29 30.23
N ALA A 26 -55.25 -22.13 30.40
CA ALA A 26 -55.24 -23.53 29.99
C ALA A 26 -55.49 -23.64 28.47
N GLY A 27 -54.63 -24.36 27.76
CA GLY A 27 -54.78 -24.75 26.36
C GLY A 27 -54.22 -26.16 26.15
N GLY A 28 -54.97 -27.01 25.45
CA GLY A 28 -54.80 -28.47 25.36
C GLY A 28 -53.58 -28.97 24.55
N PRO A 29 -53.50 -30.30 24.29
CA PRO A 29 -52.30 -30.93 23.76
C PRO A 29 -52.16 -30.64 22.26
N THR A 30 -51.14 -29.89 21.88
CA THR A 30 -50.68 -29.80 20.50
C THR A 30 -49.59 -30.82 20.26
N THR A 31 -49.85 -31.68 19.28
CA THR A 31 -48.96 -32.67 18.70
C THR A 31 -47.57 -32.09 18.41
N ALA A 32 -46.52 -32.77 18.86
CA ALA A 32 -45.15 -32.46 18.50
C ALA A 32 -44.97 -32.64 16.98
N ALA A 33 -44.80 -31.52 16.28
CA ALA A 33 -44.22 -31.52 14.94
C ALA A 33 -42.70 -31.75 15.06
N PRO A 34 -42.09 -32.50 14.13
CA PRO A 34 -40.64 -32.73 14.16
C PRO A 34 -39.91 -31.39 14.08
N ARG A 35 -38.88 -31.21 14.92
CA ARG A 35 -37.93 -30.12 14.76
C ARG A 35 -37.33 -30.26 13.36
N THR A 36 -37.71 -29.37 12.47
CA THR A 36 -36.92 -29.05 11.28
C THR A 36 -35.51 -28.73 11.75
N ASP A 37 -34.53 -29.36 11.11
CA ASP A 37 -33.11 -29.24 11.41
C ASP A 37 -32.75 -27.81 11.81
N ALA A 38 -32.21 -27.67 13.02
CA ALA A 38 -31.47 -26.47 13.36
C ALA A 38 -30.37 -26.35 12.31
N ALA A 39 -30.40 -25.26 11.53
CA ALA A 39 -29.29 -24.90 10.66
C ALA A 39 -28.01 -25.03 11.49
N ALA A 40 -27.11 -25.94 11.07
CA ALA A 40 -25.85 -26.14 11.75
C ALA A 40 -25.17 -24.77 11.85
N GLU A 41 -24.77 -24.38 13.05
CA GLU A 41 -23.83 -23.28 13.24
C GLU A 41 -22.67 -23.49 12.24
N PRO A 42 -22.26 -22.47 11.46
CA PRO A 42 -21.15 -22.62 10.55
C PRO A 42 -19.97 -23.21 11.33
N GLY A 43 -19.45 -24.36 10.91
CA GLY A 43 -18.29 -24.96 11.56
C GLY A 43 -17.13 -23.97 11.61
N ASP A 44 -16.22 -24.14 12.57
CA ASP A 44 -14.97 -23.37 12.67
C ASP A 44 -14.26 -23.32 11.31
N ARG A 45 -13.66 -22.16 10.92
CA ARG A 45 -13.05 -21.95 9.59
C ARG A 45 -12.07 -23.06 9.22
N GLN A 46 -11.29 -23.56 10.17
CA GLN A 46 -10.39 -24.70 9.95
C GLN A 46 -11.14 -25.95 9.49
N GLN A 47 -12.29 -26.26 10.10
CA GLN A 47 -13.12 -27.42 9.75
C GLN A 47 -13.72 -27.28 8.35
N GLN A 48 -14.02 -26.04 7.92
CA GLN A 48 -14.51 -25.79 6.56
C GLN A 48 -13.45 -26.10 5.51
N TYR A 49 -12.18 -25.75 5.76
CA TYR A 49 -11.06 -26.18 4.91
C TYR A 49 -10.90 -27.70 4.89
N ALA A 50 -10.87 -28.34 6.06
CA ALA A 50 -10.75 -29.80 6.15
C ALA A 50 -11.90 -30.53 5.42
N ALA A 51 -13.14 -30.03 5.55
CA ALA A 51 -14.30 -30.59 4.88
C ALA A 51 -14.23 -30.43 3.35
N ALA A 52 -13.87 -29.24 2.86
CA ALA A 52 -13.72 -29.00 1.41
C ALA A 52 -12.55 -29.80 0.82
N ALA A 53 -11.42 -29.88 1.53
CA ALA A 53 -10.29 -30.71 1.16
C ALA A 53 -10.69 -32.18 1.00
N ALA A 54 -11.43 -32.72 1.97
CA ALA A 54 -11.96 -34.08 1.93
C ALA A 54 -12.99 -34.30 0.79
N GLU A 55 -13.89 -33.35 0.58
CA GLU A 55 -14.95 -33.43 -0.44
C GLU A 55 -14.37 -33.46 -1.87
N TYR A 56 -13.44 -32.56 -2.17
CA TYR A 56 -12.89 -32.40 -3.53
C TYR A 56 -11.59 -33.16 -3.76
N GLY A 57 -11.04 -33.78 -2.70
CA GLY A 57 -9.81 -34.57 -2.77
C GLY A 57 -8.58 -33.71 -3.01
N VAL A 58 -8.47 -32.56 -2.33
CA VAL A 58 -7.29 -31.69 -2.34
C VAL A 58 -6.59 -31.83 -0.99
N PRO A 59 -5.25 -31.95 -0.91
CA PRO A 59 -4.55 -31.90 0.37
C PRO A 59 -4.88 -30.59 1.11
N GLU A 60 -5.29 -30.68 2.37
CA GLU A 60 -5.68 -29.51 3.17
C GLU A 60 -4.55 -28.48 3.24
N THR A 61 -3.30 -28.92 3.30
CA THR A 61 -2.10 -28.06 3.27
C THR A 61 -2.01 -27.23 1.98
N VAL A 62 -2.35 -27.81 0.83
CA VAL A 62 -2.36 -27.09 -0.46
C VAL A 62 -3.50 -26.08 -0.49
N LEU A 63 -4.70 -26.48 -0.07
CA LEU A 63 -5.87 -25.60 -0.04
C LEU A 63 -5.65 -24.38 0.87
N LEU A 64 -5.16 -24.62 2.09
CA LEU A 64 -4.79 -23.57 3.03
C LEU A 64 -3.66 -22.68 2.49
N GLY A 65 -2.65 -23.26 1.84
CA GLY A 65 -1.54 -22.51 1.25
C GLY A 65 -1.97 -21.57 0.13
N VAL A 66 -2.80 -22.05 -0.80
CA VAL A 66 -3.38 -21.23 -1.87
C VAL A 66 -4.23 -20.11 -1.26
N SER A 67 -5.17 -20.46 -0.38
CA SER A 67 -6.05 -19.48 0.25
C SER A 67 -5.29 -18.41 1.07
N TYR A 68 -4.17 -18.79 1.68
CA TYR A 68 -3.32 -17.83 2.37
C TYR A 68 -2.73 -16.81 1.40
N LEU A 69 -2.21 -17.25 0.25
CA LEU A 69 -1.60 -16.36 -0.74
C LEU A 69 -2.62 -15.47 -1.46
N GLU A 70 -3.88 -15.92 -1.53
CA GLU A 70 -4.96 -15.17 -2.14
C GLU A 70 -5.47 -14.05 -1.23
N SER A 71 -5.87 -14.37 0.01
CA SER A 71 -6.51 -13.41 0.91
C SER A 71 -6.04 -13.46 2.37
N ARG A 72 -5.04 -14.29 2.69
CA ARG A 72 -4.65 -14.60 4.07
C ARG A 72 -5.80 -15.22 4.89
N TRP A 73 -6.67 -15.96 4.20
CA TRP A 73 -7.90 -16.59 4.70
C TRP A 73 -9.05 -15.62 5.04
N ASP A 74 -8.87 -14.32 4.78
CA ASP A 74 -9.87 -13.30 5.10
C ASP A 74 -11.04 -13.33 4.10
N THR A 75 -12.20 -12.87 4.58
CA THR A 75 -13.46 -12.81 3.80
C THR A 75 -13.71 -11.45 3.17
N HIS A 76 -13.05 -10.42 3.69
CA HIS A 76 -13.16 -9.01 3.32
C HIS A 76 -14.61 -8.51 3.33
N ALA A 77 -15.43 -9.02 4.26
CA ALA A 77 -16.86 -8.72 4.36
C ALA A 77 -17.62 -8.90 3.01
N GLY A 78 -17.19 -9.87 2.20
CA GLY A 78 -17.77 -10.15 0.88
C GLY A 78 -17.48 -9.08 -0.18
N GLN A 79 -16.56 -8.15 0.08
CA GLN A 79 -16.15 -7.13 -0.88
C GLN A 79 -15.07 -7.69 -1.82
N PRO A 80 -15.08 -7.32 -3.11
CA PRO A 80 -14.07 -7.74 -4.05
C PRO A 80 -12.69 -7.13 -3.72
N SER A 81 -11.63 -7.87 -4.03
CA SER A 81 -10.29 -7.33 -4.18
C SER A 81 -10.22 -6.34 -5.33
N THR A 82 -9.10 -5.64 -5.47
CA THR A 82 -8.85 -4.77 -6.63
C THR A 82 -9.01 -5.52 -7.95
N SER A 83 -8.65 -6.80 -8.03
CA SER A 83 -8.81 -7.64 -9.23
C SER A 83 -10.15 -8.38 -9.32
N GLY A 84 -11.16 -7.98 -8.54
CA GLY A 84 -12.51 -8.56 -8.61
C GLY A 84 -12.66 -9.94 -7.96
N GLY A 85 -11.74 -10.35 -7.08
CA GLY A 85 -11.76 -11.63 -6.36
C GLY A 85 -12.49 -11.56 -5.03
N TYR A 86 -13.24 -12.62 -4.68
CA TYR A 86 -14.05 -12.67 -3.46
C TYR A 86 -13.63 -13.79 -2.51
N GLY A 87 -13.71 -13.51 -1.21
CA GLY A 87 -13.58 -14.50 -0.13
C GLY A 87 -12.20 -15.16 0.00
N PRO A 88 -12.09 -16.19 0.85
CA PRO A 88 -10.81 -16.81 1.19
C PRO A 88 -10.02 -17.39 0.00
N MET A 89 -10.72 -17.84 -1.03
CA MET A 89 -10.12 -18.45 -2.22
C MET A 89 -9.99 -17.48 -3.39
N HIS A 90 -10.32 -16.19 -3.20
CA HIS A 90 -10.28 -15.14 -4.24
C HIS A 90 -10.93 -15.60 -5.56
N LEU A 91 -12.20 -16.00 -5.49
CA LEU A 91 -12.94 -16.37 -6.69
C LEU A 91 -13.25 -15.10 -7.50
N THR A 92 -12.53 -14.90 -8.59
CA THR A 92 -12.59 -13.75 -9.50
C THR A 92 -13.86 -13.71 -10.34
N ASP A 93 -14.38 -12.50 -10.50
CA ASP A 93 -15.45 -12.16 -11.45
C ASP A 93 -14.98 -11.10 -12.45
N ALA A 94 -14.85 -11.47 -13.72
CA ALA A 94 -14.40 -10.57 -14.76
C ALA A 94 -15.46 -9.54 -15.12
N GLU A 95 -16.75 -9.80 -14.83
CA GLU A 95 -17.80 -8.79 -15.01
C GLU A 95 -17.67 -7.66 -13.97
N GLN A 96 -17.30 -7.98 -12.72
CA GLN A 96 -16.98 -6.97 -11.71
C GLN A 96 -15.82 -6.06 -12.15
N VAL A 97 -14.76 -6.64 -12.73
CA VAL A 97 -13.63 -5.88 -13.29
C VAL A 97 -14.07 -5.05 -14.50
N ALA A 98 -14.80 -5.65 -15.44
CA ALA A 98 -15.23 -4.96 -16.67
C ALA A 98 -16.26 -3.85 -16.42
N SER A 99 -17.07 -3.96 -15.36
CA SER A 99 -18.10 -2.98 -15.00
C SER A 99 -17.55 -1.82 -14.16
N THR A 100 -16.35 -1.97 -13.59
CA THR A 100 -15.63 -0.90 -12.91
C THR A 100 -14.73 -0.24 -13.95
N PRO A 101 -14.93 1.04 -14.32
CA PRO A 101 -14.05 1.70 -15.28
C PRO A 101 -12.61 1.77 -14.74
N SER A 102 -11.63 2.12 -15.55
CA SER A 102 -10.38 2.68 -15.03
C SER A 102 -10.49 4.20 -14.97
N SER A 103 -9.67 4.86 -14.17
CA SER A 103 -9.55 6.31 -14.17
C SER A 103 -8.30 6.80 -14.86
N ALA A 104 -8.29 8.10 -15.15
CA ALA A 104 -7.05 8.80 -15.41
C ALA A 104 -6.18 8.75 -14.15
N HIS A 105 -4.96 8.22 -14.29
CA HIS A 105 -3.91 8.27 -13.28
C HIS A 105 -3.39 9.70 -13.00
N VAL A 106 -3.98 10.72 -13.64
CA VAL A 106 -3.49 12.09 -13.66
C VAL A 106 -4.68 13.05 -13.53
N ASP A 107 -4.56 14.04 -12.64
CA ASP A 107 -5.57 15.09 -12.44
C ASP A 107 -5.45 16.21 -13.49
N THR A 108 -6.52 16.99 -13.69
CA THR A 108 -6.65 17.95 -14.82
C THR A 108 -5.63 19.11 -14.86
N ASP A 109 -4.90 19.35 -13.76
CA ASP A 109 -3.92 20.43 -13.62
C ASP A 109 -2.55 19.93 -13.12
N GLU A 110 -2.28 18.63 -13.29
CA GLU A 110 -1.06 18.00 -12.80
C GLU A 110 0.11 18.07 -13.80
N ASP A 111 1.32 18.31 -13.28
CA ASP A 111 2.57 18.11 -14.00
C ASP A 111 3.34 16.92 -13.39
N PRO A 112 3.31 15.72 -14.01
CA PRO A 112 3.97 14.53 -13.47
C PRO A 112 5.50 14.62 -13.50
N ARG A 113 6.08 15.55 -14.29
CA ARG A 113 7.52 15.83 -14.22
C ARG A 113 7.87 16.58 -12.94
N GLY A 114 7.03 17.54 -12.56
CA GLY A 114 7.30 18.49 -11.48
C GLY A 114 8.53 19.36 -11.77
N ASP A 115 8.72 19.72 -13.04
CA ASP A 115 9.85 20.51 -13.53
C ASP A 115 9.33 21.82 -14.11
N ASP A 116 9.36 22.87 -13.27
CA ASP A 116 8.87 24.21 -13.60
C ASP A 116 9.49 24.80 -14.89
N SER A 117 10.63 24.29 -15.35
CA SER A 117 11.30 24.75 -16.58
C SER A 117 10.73 24.14 -17.86
N ARG A 118 9.97 23.04 -17.75
CA ARG A 118 9.41 22.27 -18.87
C ARG A 118 8.15 21.49 -18.43
N PRO A 119 7.08 22.20 -18.02
CA PRO A 119 5.87 21.55 -17.53
C PRO A 119 5.29 20.59 -18.57
N LEU A 120 4.77 19.46 -18.10
CA LEU A 120 4.03 18.51 -18.93
C LEU A 120 2.54 18.63 -18.62
N THR A 121 1.74 18.95 -19.63
CA THR A 121 0.29 18.82 -19.55
C THR A 121 -0.12 17.59 -20.35
N LEU A 122 -0.78 16.65 -19.69
CA LEU A 122 -1.31 15.45 -20.33
C LEU A 122 -2.73 15.69 -20.82
N ASP A 123 -3.03 15.19 -22.01
CA ASP A 123 -4.40 15.20 -22.52
C ASP A 123 -5.25 14.22 -21.67
N PRO A 124 -6.32 14.69 -20.99
CA PRO A 124 -7.19 13.82 -20.21
C PRO A 124 -7.79 12.67 -21.04
N ALA A 125 -7.93 12.83 -22.37
CA ALA A 125 -8.40 11.77 -23.25
C ALA A 125 -7.38 10.62 -23.40
N VAL A 126 -6.09 10.91 -23.33
CA VAL A 126 -5.02 9.89 -23.32
C VAL A 126 -5.05 9.13 -22.00
N ALA A 127 -5.21 9.84 -20.88
CA ALA A 127 -5.29 9.23 -19.55
C ALA A 127 -6.58 8.41 -19.33
N ALA A 128 -7.68 8.75 -20.04
CA ALA A 128 -8.98 8.10 -19.89
C ALA A 128 -9.25 6.98 -20.92
N ALA A 129 -8.32 6.66 -21.83
CA ALA A 129 -8.55 5.67 -22.87
C ALA A 129 -8.66 4.25 -22.28
N PRO A 130 -9.83 3.58 -22.37
CA PRO A 130 -9.95 2.22 -21.90
C PRO A 130 -9.22 1.31 -22.89
N ALA A 131 -8.32 0.49 -22.38
CA ALA A 131 -7.76 -0.56 -23.19
C ALA A 131 -7.75 -1.85 -22.38
N GLY A 132 -8.57 -2.80 -22.83
CA GLY A 132 -8.97 -4.01 -22.09
C GLY A 132 -7.83 -4.79 -21.43
N ASP A 133 -8.21 -5.59 -20.44
CA ASP A 133 -7.31 -6.36 -19.59
C ASP A 133 -6.27 -7.15 -20.40
N ALA A 134 -5.06 -7.24 -19.85
CA ALA A 134 -3.97 -8.01 -20.43
C ALA A 134 -4.23 -9.52 -20.33
N LEU A 135 -5.04 -9.95 -19.36
CA LEU A 135 -5.41 -11.36 -19.20
C LEU A 135 -6.67 -11.73 -20.00
N PRO A 136 -6.77 -12.98 -20.52
CA PRO A 136 -8.01 -13.48 -21.07
C PRO A 136 -9.13 -13.43 -20.02
N ARG A 137 -10.34 -13.01 -20.43
CA ARG A 137 -11.52 -12.94 -19.52
C ARG A 137 -11.73 -14.23 -18.71
N ALA A 138 -11.48 -15.39 -19.33
CA ALA A 138 -11.64 -16.68 -18.68
C ALA A 138 -10.71 -16.86 -17.45
N SER A 139 -9.50 -16.27 -17.47
CA SER A 139 -8.58 -16.30 -16.33
C SER A 139 -9.09 -15.50 -15.12
N LEU A 140 -10.04 -14.58 -15.35
CA LEU A 140 -10.61 -13.70 -14.33
C LEU A 140 -12.07 -14.04 -14.00
N GLN A 141 -12.61 -15.14 -14.54
CA GLN A 141 -14.00 -15.58 -14.32
C GLN A 141 -14.04 -16.92 -13.57
N THR A 142 -13.34 -17.01 -12.44
CA THR A 142 -13.27 -18.27 -11.68
C THR A 142 -14.51 -18.55 -10.84
N VAL A 143 -15.29 -17.53 -10.47
CA VAL A 143 -16.52 -17.70 -9.67
C VAL A 143 -17.60 -18.52 -10.40
N ASP A 144 -17.74 -18.34 -11.71
CA ASP A 144 -18.71 -19.12 -12.52
C ASP A 144 -18.25 -20.56 -12.70
N ALA A 145 -16.94 -20.77 -12.90
CA ALA A 145 -16.37 -22.11 -12.97
C ALA A 145 -16.56 -22.85 -11.63
N ALA A 146 -16.34 -22.17 -10.49
CA ALA A 146 -16.63 -22.70 -9.18
C ALA A 146 -18.14 -23.00 -8.99
N ALA A 147 -19.03 -22.12 -9.47
CA ALA A 147 -20.48 -22.35 -9.43
C ALA A 147 -20.87 -23.60 -10.21
N ALA A 148 -20.33 -23.79 -11.42
CA ALA A 148 -20.58 -24.97 -12.24
C ALA A 148 -20.07 -26.27 -11.59
N LEU A 149 -18.90 -26.23 -10.94
CA LEU A 149 -18.29 -27.39 -10.29
C LEU A 149 -18.97 -27.78 -8.97
N THR A 150 -19.51 -26.80 -8.23
CA THR A 150 -20.13 -27.03 -6.92
C THR A 150 -21.66 -27.14 -6.95
N GLY A 151 -22.29 -26.61 -8.01
CA GLY A 151 -23.74 -26.42 -8.09
C GLY A 151 -24.28 -25.29 -7.21
N LEU A 152 -23.40 -24.46 -6.63
CA LEU A 152 -23.77 -23.33 -5.77
C LEU A 152 -24.01 -22.05 -6.60
N PRO A 153 -24.95 -21.18 -6.18
CA PRO A 153 -25.11 -19.87 -6.81
C PRO A 153 -23.88 -18.96 -6.64
N VAL A 154 -23.57 -18.16 -7.65
CA VAL A 154 -22.46 -17.18 -7.64
C VAL A 154 -22.51 -16.25 -6.42
N GLU A 155 -23.69 -15.72 -6.09
CA GLU A 155 -23.84 -14.83 -4.93
C GLU A 155 -23.49 -15.51 -3.60
N VAL A 156 -23.74 -16.81 -3.48
CA VAL A 156 -23.35 -17.58 -2.30
C VAL A 156 -21.84 -17.77 -2.25
N LEU A 157 -21.19 -18.03 -3.40
CA LEU A 157 -19.73 -18.13 -3.48
C LEU A 157 -19.01 -16.81 -3.17
N ARG A 158 -19.65 -15.66 -3.40
CA ARG A 158 -19.09 -14.33 -3.06
C ARG A 158 -19.18 -13.99 -1.58
N THR A 159 -20.27 -14.40 -0.94
CA THR A 159 -20.66 -13.88 0.39
C THR A 159 -20.55 -14.91 1.50
N ASP A 160 -20.62 -16.21 1.19
CA ASP A 160 -20.44 -17.30 2.14
C ASP A 160 -19.06 -17.92 2.00
N ALA A 161 -18.29 -17.84 3.07
CA ALA A 161 -16.90 -18.23 3.02
C ALA A 161 -16.70 -19.77 3.01
N SER A 162 -17.64 -20.56 3.54
CA SER A 162 -17.59 -22.04 3.42
C SER A 162 -17.83 -22.46 1.96
N ALA A 163 -18.83 -21.86 1.30
CA ALA A 163 -19.09 -22.03 -0.12
C ALA A 163 -17.90 -21.60 -0.97
N ASN A 164 -17.30 -20.45 -0.67
CA ASN A 164 -16.11 -19.95 -1.35
C ASN A 164 -14.93 -20.94 -1.26
N ILE A 165 -14.65 -21.47 -0.07
CA ILE A 165 -13.61 -22.50 0.16
C ILE A 165 -13.90 -23.77 -0.65
N ARG A 166 -15.16 -24.23 -0.67
CA ARG A 166 -15.58 -25.37 -1.51
C ARG A 166 -15.38 -25.07 -3.00
N GLY A 167 -15.69 -23.85 -3.45
CA GLY A 167 -15.46 -23.39 -4.82
C GLY A 167 -13.99 -23.45 -5.24
N GLY A 168 -13.08 -22.90 -4.42
CA GLY A 168 -11.64 -22.95 -4.68
C GLY A 168 -11.08 -24.38 -4.66
N ALA A 169 -11.53 -25.22 -3.72
CA ALA A 169 -11.16 -26.63 -3.67
C ALA A 169 -11.63 -27.40 -4.92
N ALA A 170 -12.85 -27.12 -5.40
CA ALA A 170 -13.38 -27.72 -6.61
C ALA A 170 -12.58 -27.33 -7.85
N LEU A 171 -12.17 -26.05 -7.96
CA LEU A 171 -11.31 -25.56 -9.04
C LEU A 171 -9.94 -26.27 -9.05
N LEU A 172 -9.26 -26.32 -7.90
CA LEU A 172 -7.97 -27.02 -7.77
C LEU A 172 -8.10 -28.49 -8.20
N ALA A 173 -9.14 -29.18 -7.73
CA ALA A 173 -9.39 -30.57 -8.11
C ALA A 173 -9.68 -30.74 -9.60
N SER A 174 -10.39 -29.81 -10.23
CA SER A 174 -10.61 -29.82 -11.69
C SER A 174 -9.30 -29.66 -12.44
N TYR A 175 -8.48 -28.69 -12.04
CA TYR A 175 -7.18 -28.43 -12.68
C TYR A 175 -6.23 -29.63 -12.56
N GLN A 176 -6.18 -30.27 -11.38
CA GLN A 176 -5.38 -31.48 -11.17
C GLN A 176 -5.84 -32.63 -12.08
N LYS A 177 -7.15 -32.84 -12.23
CA LYS A 177 -7.71 -33.89 -13.12
C LYS A 177 -7.41 -33.61 -14.59
N GLU A 178 -7.56 -32.38 -15.04
CA GLU A 178 -7.26 -31.97 -16.42
C GLU A 178 -5.78 -32.17 -16.77
N LEU A 179 -4.90 -31.99 -15.79
CA LEU A 179 -3.46 -32.29 -15.90
C LEU A 179 -3.12 -33.78 -15.78
N GLY A 180 -4.13 -34.65 -15.62
CA GLY A 180 -3.95 -36.10 -15.45
C GLY A 180 -3.27 -36.48 -14.13
N GLY A 181 -3.25 -35.59 -13.15
CA GLY A 181 -2.69 -35.84 -11.82
C GLY A 181 -3.66 -36.58 -10.91
N PRO A 182 -3.16 -37.28 -9.87
CA PRO A 182 -4.01 -37.94 -8.90
C PRO A 182 -4.73 -36.91 -8.02
N VAL A 183 -5.98 -37.22 -7.65
CA VAL A 183 -6.73 -36.49 -6.63
C VAL A 183 -6.89 -37.35 -5.37
N GLY A 184 -6.96 -36.71 -4.21
CA GLY A 184 -7.16 -37.34 -2.91
C GLY A 184 -6.66 -36.44 -1.78
N ALA A 185 -7.46 -36.27 -0.73
CA ALA A 185 -7.13 -35.40 0.40
C ALA A 185 -5.90 -35.86 1.20
N GLY A 186 -5.61 -37.16 1.18
CA GLY A 186 -4.38 -37.75 1.72
C GLY A 186 -3.27 -37.96 0.68
N GLY A 187 -3.40 -37.36 -0.51
CA GLY A 187 -2.40 -37.42 -1.56
C GLY A 187 -1.17 -36.57 -1.23
N ASP A 188 -0.08 -36.80 -1.95
CA ASP A 188 1.17 -36.04 -1.79
C ASP A 188 0.96 -34.57 -2.23
N PRO A 189 1.14 -33.58 -1.33
CA PRO A 189 1.07 -32.17 -1.68
C PRO A 189 2.00 -31.79 -2.84
N ALA A 190 3.18 -32.41 -2.97
CA ALA A 190 4.16 -32.10 -4.02
C ALA A 190 3.58 -32.22 -5.44
N ALA A 191 2.68 -33.19 -5.64
CA ALA A 191 2.09 -33.50 -6.95
C ALA A 191 1.05 -32.47 -7.44
N TRP A 192 0.74 -31.43 -6.64
CA TRP A 192 -0.27 -30.42 -6.94
C TRP A 192 0.31 -29.12 -7.53
N TYR A 193 1.63 -29.02 -7.65
CA TYR A 193 2.30 -27.77 -8.03
C TYR A 193 1.76 -27.16 -9.33
N ALA A 194 1.59 -27.96 -10.38
CA ALA A 194 1.04 -27.45 -11.65
C ALA A 194 -0.43 -27.03 -11.57
N ALA A 195 -1.24 -27.65 -10.71
CA ALA A 195 -2.63 -27.23 -10.47
C ALA A 195 -2.70 -25.92 -9.67
N VAL A 196 -1.79 -25.75 -8.69
CA VAL A 196 -1.60 -24.49 -7.95
C VAL A 196 -1.12 -23.38 -8.90
N ALA A 197 -0.15 -23.68 -9.77
CA ALA A 197 0.35 -22.74 -10.77
C ALA A 197 -0.75 -22.29 -11.73
N ARG A 198 -1.67 -23.19 -12.11
CA ARG A 198 -2.85 -22.84 -12.91
C ARG A 198 -3.86 -21.98 -12.16
N TYR A 199 -3.94 -22.14 -10.83
CA TYR A 199 -4.91 -21.43 -10.01
C TYR A 199 -4.72 -19.91 -10.05
N SER A 200 -3.48 -19.44 -10.20
CA SER A 200 -3.16 -18.00 -10.28
C SER A 200 -3.82 -17.25 -11.44
N GLY A 201 -4.31 -17.96 -12.46
CA GLY A 201 -4.85 -17.34 -13.68
C GLY A 201 -3.80 -16.67 -14.56
N ALA A 202 -2.51 -16.85 -14.25
CA ALA A 202 -1.40 -16.26 -14.97
C ALA A 202 -1.38 -16.66 -16.46
N ASP A 203 -0.98 -15.73 -17.32
CA ASP A 203 -0.76 -15.95 -18.75
C ASP A 203 0.67 -16.39 -19.10
N THR A 204 1.61 -16.27 -18.15
CA THR A 204 3.00 -16.73 -18.31
C THR A 204 3.32 -17.91 -17.42
N GLU A 205 4.17 -18.80 -17.93
CA GLU A 205 4.76 -19.90 -17.16
C GLU A 205 5.53 -19.38 -15.94
N ASP A 206 6.25 -18.26 -16.10
CA ASP A 206 7.02 -17.60 -15.05
C ASP A 206 6.12 -17.11 -13.89
N ALA A 207 4.97 -16.47 -14.18
CA ALA A 207 4.03 -16.01 -13.13
C ALA A 207 3.25 -17.15 -12.49
N ALA A 208 2.85 -18.15 -13.28
CA ALA A 208 2.24 -19.36 -12.74
C ALA A 208 3.19 -20.07 -11.76
N ALA A 209 4.47 -20.19 -12.13
CA ALA A 209 5.50 -20.76 -11.27
C ALA A 209 5.76 -19.88 -10.02
N ALA A 210 5.95 -18.57 -10.18
CA ALA A 210 6.23 -17.68 -9.05
C ALA A 210 5.10 -17.68 -8.00
N PHE A 211 3.84 -17.71 -8.45
CA PHE A 211 2.70 -17.87 -7.54
C PHE A 211 2.75 -19.20 -6.80
N ALA A 212 2.99 -20.31 -7.52
CA ALA A 212 3.10 -21.62 -6.89
C ALA A 212 4.29 -21.70 -5.91
N ASP A 213 5.44 -21.14 -6.27
CA ASP A 213 6.60 -21.03 -5.38
C ASP A 213 6.25 -20.31 -4.06
N GLU A 214 5.50 -19.21 -4.12
CA GLU A 214 5.03 -18.50 -2.91
C GLU A 214 4.10 -19.36 -2.05
N VAL A 215 3.20 -20.14 -2.68
CA VAL A 215 2.32 -21.08 -1.96
C VAL A 215 3.15 -22.14 -1.24
N TYR A 216 4.13 -22.74 -1.92
CA TYR A 216 4.94 -23.81 -1.32
C TYR A 216 5.95 -23.28 -0.29
N ASP A 217 6.53 -22.10 -0.50
CA ASP A 217 7.30 -21.38 0.52
C ASP A 217 6.43 -21.15 1.77
N GLN A 218 5.18 -20.74 1.58
CA GLN A 218 4.24 -20.52 2.68
C GLN A 218 3.82 -21.81 3.39
N ILE A 219 3.64 -22.92 2.68
CA ILE A 219 3.42 -24.26 3.25
C ILE A 219 4.63 -24.69 4.09
N GLY A 220 5.85 -24.46 3.57
CA GLY A 220 7.10 -24.75 4.28
C GLY A 220 7.28 -23.94 5.56
N LEU A 221 6.85 -22.67 5.56
CA LEU A 221 6.91 -21.78 6.72
C LEU A 221 5.80 -22.03 7.74
N GLY A 222 4.62 -22.44 7.28
CA GLY A 222 3.40 -22.44 8.07
C GLY A 222 2.88 -21.03 8.39
N ALA A 223 1.68 -20.95 8.96
CA ALA A 223 1.10 -19.70 9.46
C ALA A 223 -0.02 -19.99 10.48
N ALA A 224 -0.26 -19.05 11.40
CA ALA A 224 -1.45 -19.05 12.24
C ALA A 224 -1.97 -17.62 12.36
N ARG A 225 -3.26 -17.41 12.11
CA ARG A 225 -3.88 -16.07 12.09
C ARG A 225 -5.32 -16.14 12.60
N THR A 226 -5.76 -15.02 13.19
CA THR A 226 -7.18 -14.73 13.35
C THR A 226 -7.61 -13.88 12.16
N THR A 227 -8.60 -14.34 11.41
CA THR A 227 -9.11 -13.69 10.21
C THR A 227 -9.91 -12.43 10.55
N ASP A 228 -10.24 -11.64 9.53
CA ASP A 228 -11.02 -10.41 9.62
C ASP A 228 -12.44 -10.61 10.21
N ASP A 229 -12.99 -11.81 10.13
CA ASP A 229 -14.26 -12.25 10.75
C ASP A 229 -14.07 -13.00 12.09
N GLY A 230 -12.86 -12.99 12.66
CA GLY A 230 -12.57 -13.50 13.99
C GLY A 230 -12.32 -15.01 14.08
N GLN A 231 -12.21 -15.72 12.96
CA GLN A 231 -11.95 -17.16 12.93
C GLN A 231 -10.45 -17.46 13.08
N ARG A 232 -10.10 -18.56 13.76
CA ARG A 232 -8.71 -18.99 13.89
C ARG A 232 -8.37 -20.03 12.81
N VAL A 233 -7.32 -19.78 12.05
CA VAL A 233 -6.83 -20.70 11.01
C VAL A 233 -5.35 -20.98 11.23
N ASP A 234 -4.96 -22.24 11.03
CA ASP A 234 -3.61 -22.76 11.23
C ASP A 234 -3.17 -23.59 10.02
N LEU A 235 -2.04 -23.22 9.44
CA LEU A 235 -1.30 -23.99 8.45
C LEU A 235 -0.02 -24.47 9.10
N ALA A 236 0.03 -25.76 9.42
CA ALA A 236 1.23 -26.37 9.98
C ALA A 236 2.38 -26.34 8.96
N ALA A 237 3.56 -25.90 9.41
CA ALA A 237 4.77 -25.90 8.61
C ALA A 237 5.09 -27.32 8.12
N THR A 238 5.11 -27.51 6.80
CA THR A 238 5.29 -28.81 6.16
C THR A 238 6.36 -28.72 5.09
N ALA A 239 7.46 -29.46 5.24
CA ALA A 239 8.49 -29.51 4.22
C ALA A 239 7.98 -30.30 3.00
N VAL A 240 7.81 -29.61 1.87
CA VAL A 240 7.37 -30.18 0.60
C VAL A 240 8.38 -29.82 -0.48
N THR A 241 8.79 -30.78 -1.29
CA THR A 241 9.57 -30.53 -2.52
C THR A 241 8.58 -30.59 -3.69
N PRO A 242 8.19 -29.46 -4.28
CA PRO A 242 7.17 -29.45 -5.33
C PRO A 242 7.62 -30.22 -6.58
N ASP A 243 6.66 -30.90 -7.24
CA ASP A 243 6.87 -31.51 -8.56
C ASP A 243 6.55 -30.51 -9.68
N GLU A 244 7.59 -29.82 -10.15
CA GLU A 244 7.50 -28.82 -11.21
C GLU A 244 7.32 -29.43 -12.61
N SER A 245 7.44 -30.76 -12.78
CA SER A 245 7.45 -31.41 -14.10
C SER A 245 6.15 -31.20 -14.90
N GLY A 246 5.05 -30.90 -14.19
CA GLY A 246 3.76 -30.61 -14.80
C GLY A 246 3.61 -29.22 -15.38
N LEU A 247 4.50 -28.26 -15.07
CA LEU A 247 4.31 -26.84 -15.37
C LEU A 247 4.19 -26.56 -16.88
N HIS A 248 5.07 -27.15 -17.70
CA HIS A 248 5.04 -26.97 -19.17
C HIS A 248 3.73 -27.47 -19.82
N ARG A 249 2.97 -28.35 -19.16
CA ARG A 249 1.69 -28.84 -19.67
C ARG A 249 0.59 -27.78 -19.64
N LEU A 250 0.80 -26.66 -18.94
CA LEU A 250 -0.11 -25.52 -18.95
C LEU A 250 -0.11 -24.78 -20.30
N GLY A 251 0.94 -24.94 -21.12
CA GLY A 251 1.01 -24.32 -22.45
C GLY A 251 1.05 -22.79 -22.43
N LEU A 252 1.52 -22.20 -21.32
CA LEU A 252 1.61 -20.75 -21.15
C LEU A 252 2.79 -20.17 -21.94
N ARG A 253 2.71 -18.87 -22.26
CA ARG A 253 3.86 -18.16 -22.86
C ARG A 253 4.97 -18.00 -21.81
N ARG A 254 6.19 -17.71 -22.26
CA ARG A 254 7.29 -17.31 -21.37
C ARG A 254 7.46 -15.80 -21.37
N ALA A 255 7.80 -15.24 -20.22
CA ALA A 255 8.05 -13.81 -20.10
C ALA A 255 9.33 -13.41 -20.87
N GLU A 256 9.31 -12.24 -21.52
CA GLU A 256 10.52 -11.70 -22.14
C GLU A 256 11.47 -11.16 -21.06
N ARG A 257 12.60 -11.85 -20.88
CA ARG A 257 13.64 -11.49 -19.90
C ARG A 257 14.98 -11.22 -20.57
N PRO A 258 15.16 -10.05 -21.20
CA PRO A 258 16.42 -9.71 -21.83
C PRO A 258 17.52 -9.46 -20.80
N ASP A 259 18.78 -9.51 -21.24
CA ASP A 259 19.92 -9.15 -20.41
C ASP A 259 19.75 -7.73 -19.83
N GLY A 260 20.07 -7.59 -18.54
CA GLY A 260 19.96 -6.32 -17.83
C GLY A 260 18.57 -5.98 -17.30
N LEU A 261 17.60 -6.90 -17.33
CA LEU A 261 16.39 -6.81 -16.48
C LEU A 261 16.79 -6.71 -15.00
N GLU A 262 16.14 -5.82 -14.24
CA GLU A 262 16.58 -5.43 -12.90
C GLU A 262 15.78 -6.08 -11.77
N CYS A 263 14.72 -6.80 -12.11
CA CYS A 263 13.99 -7.65 -11.20
C CYS A 263 14.83 -8.86 -10.72
N PRO A 264 14.64 -9.31 -9.46
CA PRO A 264 15.23 -10.56 -9.00
C PRO A 264 14.69 -11.76 -9.80
N VAL A 265 15.52 -12.82 -9.92
CA VAL A 265 15.25 -13.99 -10.78
C VAL A 265 14.03 -14.81 -10.37
N ARG A 266 13.67 -14.80 -9.09
CA ARG A 266 12.50 -15.54 -8.56
C ARG A 266 11.17 -14.80 -8.71
N LEU A 267 11.18 -13.58 -9.25
CA LEU A 267 9.94 -12.87 -9.55
C LEU A 267 9.62 -13.02 -11.03
N ALA A 268 8.35 -13.29 -11.31
CA ALA A 268 7.79 -13.22 -12.66
C ALA A 268 7.80 -11.76 -13.10
N CYS A 269 8.85 -11.42 -13.85
CA CYS A 269 9.11 -10.08 -14.31
C CYS A 269 9.44 -10.09 -15.79
N GLU A 270 8.82 -9.18 -16.52
CA GLU A 270 8.96 -9.03 -17.97
C GLU A 270 9.42 -7.62 -18.31
N TRP A 271 10.21 -7.51 -19.37
CA TRP A 271 10.51 -6.21 -19.96
C TRP A 271 9.37 -5.74 -20.84
N VAL A 272 8.67 -4.68 -20.43
CA VAL A 272 7.60 -4.03 -21.21
C VAL A 272 7.93 -2.54 -21.30
N PRO A 273 8.72 -2.08 -22.29
CA PRO A 273 9.38 -0.77 -22.22
C PRO A 273 8.38 0.40 -22.22
N ALA A 274 8.63 1.38 -21.36
CA ALA A 274 8.19 2.75 -21.62
C ALA A 274 9.04 3.30 -22.77
N PRO A 275 8.48 3.77 -23.89
CA PRO A 275 9.29 4.26 -24.99
C PRO A 275 10.00 5.56 -24.60
N TYR A 276 11.28 5.66 -24.94
CA TYR A 276 11.95 6.96 -25.05
C TYR A 276 11.86 7.40 -26.51
N GLY A 277 10.89 8.26 -26.82
CA GLY A 277 10.62 8.66 -28.20
C GLY A 277 10.23 10.11 -28.33
N GLN A 278 10.71 10.75 -29.40
CA GLN A 278 10.28 12.08 -29.81
C GLN A 278 8.94 11.98 -30.55
N TYR A 279 7.93 12.73 -30.10
CA TYR A 279 6.58 12.75 -30.69
C TYR A 279 6.24 14.08 -31.38
N GLY A 280 7.08 15.11 -31.23
CA GLY A 280 6.86 16.43 -31.82
C GLY A 280 8.16 17.09 -32.34
N PRO A 281 8.04 18.24 -33.02
CA PRO A 281 9.15 18.87 -33.71
C PRO A 281 10.15 19.56 -32.76
N ALA A 282 9.75 19.94 -31.54
CA ALA A 282 10.67 20.54 -30.59
C ALA A 282 11.53 19.46 -29.91
N ALA A 283 12.76 19.82 -29.54
CA ALA A 283 13.66 18.91 -28.84
C ALA A 283 13.09 18.44 -27.47
N GLY A 284 12.15 19.20 -26.89
CA GLY A 284 11.43 18.88 -25.66
C GLY A 284 10.19 17.99 -25.84
N ASP A 285 9.79 17.69 -27.07
CA ASP A 285 8.57 16.93 -27.38
C ASP A 285 8.87 15.41 -27.39
N TYR A 286 9.23 14.86 -26.24
CA TYR A 286 9.48 13.43 -26.04
C TYR A 286 8.82 12.89 -24.78
N GLY A 287 8.72 11.57 -24.73
CA GLY A 287 7.84 10.84 -23.81
C GLY A 287 8.49 10.18 -22.60
N ASN A 288 7.61 9.94 -21.62
CA ASN A 288 7.71 9.00 -20.49
C ASN A 288 8.81 9.23 -19.46
N HIS A 289 10.04 9.50 -19.88
CA HIS A 289 11.20 9.51 -19.00
C HIS A 289 12.39 10.26 -19.60
N ASP A 290 13.38 10.53 -18.75
CA ASP A 290 14.66 11.10 -19.16
C ASP A 290 15.79 10.08 -19.08
N ILE A 291 16.66 10.06 -20.09
CA ILE A 291 17.88 9.26 -20.05
C ILE A 291 18.77 9.77 -18.92
N GLY A 292 19.37 8.86 -18.17
CA GLY A 292 20.32 9.16 -17.11
C GLY A 292 21.38 8.08 -16.95
N ASN A 293 22.16 8.21 -15.89
CA ASN A 293 23.22 7.29 -15.50
C ASN A 293 23.26 7.06 -13.98
N ARG A 294 22.08 6.91 -13.36
CA ARG A 294 21.96 6.62 -11.91
C ARG A 294 22.36 5.16 -11.62
N PRO A 295 22.90 4.85 -10.42
CA PRO A 295 23.22 5.76 -9.33
C PRO A 295 24.57 6.50 -9.52
N SER A 296 25.32 6.24 -10.60
CA SER A 296 26.69 6.77 -10.77
C SER A 296 26.74 8.30 -10.88
N GLN A 297 25.77 8.89 -11.59
CA GLN A 297 25.67 10.33 -11.75
C GLN A 297 24.93 11.03 -10.61
N GLN A 298 24.02 10.33 -9.93
CA GLN A 298 23.17 10.85 -8.85
C GLN A 298 22.61 9.66 -8.08
N LYS A 299 22.69 9.71 -6.75
CA LYS A 299 22.18 8.64 -5.88
C LYS A 299 20.65 8.52 -6.01
N ILE A 300 20.18 7.29 -6.07
CA ILE A 300 18.76 6.96 -5.92
C ILE A 300 18.51 6.90 -4.41
N GLU A 301 17.68 7.83 -3.92
CA GLU A 301 17.38 8.00 -2.50
C GLU A 301 16.05 7.36 -2.11
N TYR A 302 15.10 7.25 -3.05
CA TYR A 302 13.73 6.84 -2.75
C TYR A 302 13.23 5.69 -3.63
N ILE A 303 12.30 4.92 -3.08
CA ILE A 303 11.36 4.12 -3.85
C ILE A 303 9.97 4.69 -3.53
N VAL A 304 9.22 5.09 -4.56
CA VAL A 304 7.87 5.64 -4.43
C VAL A 304 6.87 4.55 -4.77
N ILE A 305 5.97 4.28 -3.82
CA ILE A 305 4.86 3.34 -3.93
C ILE A 305 3.65 4.12 -4.39
N HIS A 306 3.06 3.63 -5.48
CA HIS A 306 1.88 4.17 -6.09
C HIS A 306 0.81 3.09 -6.22
N ASP A 307 -0.44 3.51 -6.34
CA ASP A 307 -1.45 2.72 -7.02
C ASP A 307 -1.87 3.38 -8.33
N THR A 308 -2.29 2.58 -9.31
CA THR A 308 -2.51 3.07 -10.67
C THR A 308 -3.82 3.84 -10.87
N GLU A 309 -4.66 3.94 -9.83
CA GLU A 309 -6.08 4.31 -9.93
C GLU A 309 -6.78 3.59 -11.11
N GLY A 310 -6.46 2.30 -11.27
CA GLY A 310 -6.71 1.54 -12.49
C GLY A 310 -6.34 0.05 -12.43
N TYR A 311 -6.51 -0.60 -13.59
CA TYR A 311 -6.21 -2.02 -13.82
C TYR A 311 -4.89 -2.20 -14.56
N PHE A 312 -4.25 -3.36 -14.37
CA PHE A 312 -2.91 -3.65 -14.90
C PHE A 312 -2.81 -3.44 -16.41
N GLY A 313 -3.73 -4.01 -17.20
CA GLY A 313 -3.71 -3.92 -18.66
C GLY A 313 -3.77 -2.49 -19.19
N PRO A 314 -4.78 -1.68 -18.80
CA PRO A 314 -4.82 -0.25 -19.11
C PRO A 314 -3.54 0.51 -18.70
N SER A 315 -3.05 0.30 -17.47
CA SER A 315 -1.87 1.01 -16.94
C SER A 315 -0.60 0.70 -17.75
N VAL A 316 -0.39 -0.57 -18.10
CA VAL A 316 0.73 -0.99 -18.96
C VAL A 316 0.65 -0.34 -20.35
N LYS A 317 -0.55 -0.17 -20.91
CA LYS A 317 -0.71 0.49 -22.22
C LYS A 317 -0.49 2.01 -22.14
N LEU A 318 -0.89 2.63 -21.04
CA LEU A 318 -0.62 4.06 -20.79
C LEU A 318 0.89 4.34 -20.77
N VAL A 319 1.67 3.58 -20.00
CA VAL A 319 3.13 3.76 -19.94
C VAL A 319 3.84 3.41 -21.25
N GLN A 320 3.21 2.63 -22.15
CA GLN A 320 3.71 2.40 -23.51
C GLN A 320 3.37 3.53 -24.50
N THR A 321 2.55 4.50 -24.10
CA THR A 321 2.17 5.63 -24.95
C THR A 321 3.22 6.73 -24.85
N VAL A 322 3.87 7.04 -25.97
CA VAL A 322 5.00 8.00 -26.03
C VAL A 322 4.61 9.44 -25.65
N THR A 323 3.33 9.81 -25.69
CA THR A 323 2.87 11.14 -25.27
C THR A 323 2.47 11.17 -23.79
N TYR A 324 2.73 10.10 -23.04
CA TYR A 324 2.34 9.95 -21.64
C TYR A 324 3.55 10.06 -20.70
N LEU A 325 3.27 9.97 -19.39
CA LEU A 325 4.28 9.88 -18.34
C LEU A 325 4.82 8.44 -18.21
N GLY A 326 5.78 8.20 -17.31
CA GLY A 326 6.33 6.86 -17.13
C GLY A 326 6.96 6.60 -15.76
N TRP A 327 6.94 5.34 -15.36
CA TRP A 327 7.42 4.82 -14.07
C TRP A 327 8.22 3.53 -14.30
N HIS A 328 8.88 3.00 -13.27
CA HIS A 328 9.83 1.90 -13.46
C HIS A 328 9.17 0.53 -13.50
N TYR A 329 8.15 0.28 -12.67
CA TYR A 329 7.51 -1.03 -12.56
C TYR A 329 5.98 -0.94 -12.39
N THR A 330 5.23 -1.84 -13.02
CA THR A 330 3.80 -2.09 -12.71
C THR A 330 3.63 -3.48 -12.13
N LEU A 331 2.79 -3.64 -11.11
CA LEU A 331 2.43 -4.92 -10.52
C LEU A 331 0.95 -5.27 -10.77
N ARG A 332 0.73 -6.53 -11.13
CA ARG A 332 -0.60 -7.12 -11.32
C ARG A 332 -1.09 -7.73 -10.02
N SER A 333 -2.35 -7.48 -9.68
CA SER A 333 -2.96 -7.84 -8.42
C SER A 333 -3.27 -9.34 -8.33
N VAL A 334 -3.78 -9.98 -9.39
CA VAL A 334 -4.24 -11.38 -9.30
C VAL A 334 -3.13 -12.41 -9.08
N ASP A 335 -1.94 -12.21 -9.65
CA ASP A 335 -0.85 -13.22 -9.65
C ASP A 335 0.51 -12.67 -9.22
N GLY A 336 0.61 -11.37 -8.93
CA GLY A 336 1.86 -10.72 -8.56
C GLY A 336 2.85 -10.57 -9.71
N TYR A 337 2.42 -10.66 -10.98
CA TYR A 337 3.30 -10.40 -12.14
C TYR A 337 3.85 -8.96 -12.14
N VAL A 338 5.10 -8.80 -12.56
CA VAL A 338 5.79 -7.51 -12.65
C VAL A 338 6.12 -7.16 -14.10
N ALA A 339 5.72 -5.97 -14.55
CA ALA A 339 6.26 -5.38 -15.78
C ALA A 339 7.32 -4.33 -15.40
N GLN A 340 8.54 -4.46 -15.93
CA GLN A 340 9.55 -3.41 -15.84
C GLN A 340 9.53 -2.56 -17.11
N HIS A 341 9.40 -1.23 -16.95
CA HIS A 341 9.25 -0.28 -18.05
C HIS A 341 10.48 0.61 -18.27
N ILE A 342 11.14 1.02 -17.18
CA ILE A 342 12.29 1.92 -17.20
C ILE A 342 13.43 1.29 -16.40
N LYS A 343 14.67 1.44 -16.87
CA LYS A 343 15.87 1.04 -16.10
C LYS A 343 16.13 2.05 -14.98
N ALA A 344 16.57 1.61 -13.81
CA ALA A 344 16.83 2.48 -12.67
C ALA A 344 17.84 3.61 -12.96
N LYS A 345 18.72 3.41 -13.97
CA LYS A 345 19.65 4.46 -14.42
C LYS A 345 18.96 5.70 -15.00
N ASP A 346 17.77 5.52 -15.59
CA ASP A 346 16.95 6.54 -16.25
C ASP A 346 15.84 7.03 -15.32
N VAL A 347 15.33 8.24 -15.53
CA VAL A 347 14.45 8.98 -14.61
C VAL A 347 13.01 8.95 -15.12
N GLY A 348 12.11 8.25 -14.43
CA GLY A 348 10.67 8.28 -14.71
C GLY A 348 10.01 9.58 -14.27
N TRP A 349 8.87 9.90 -14.87
CA TRP A 349 8.00 11.03 -14.54
C TRP A 349 6.79 10.53 -13.77
N HIS A 350 6.94 10.21 -12.49
CA HIS A 350 5.90 9.54 -11.71
C HIS A 350 5.54 10.27 -10.41
N ALA A 351 6.43 11.10 -9.87
CA ALA A 351 6.27 11.71 -8.56
C ALA A 351 5.72 13.14 -8.57
N GLY A 352 5.60 13.82 -9.71
CA GLY A 352 5.17 15.22 -9.76
C GLY A 352 6.12 16.23 -9.08
N ASN A 353 7.34 15.78 -8.75
CA ASN A 353 8.41 16.61 -8.17
C ASN A 353 9.74 16.18 -8.78
N TRP A 354 10.35 17.04 -9.60
CA TRP A 354 11.55 16.68 -10.36
C TRP A 354 12.75 16.28 -9.49
N TYR A 355 12.89 16.87 -8.30
CA TYR A 355 13.94 16.47 -7.35
C TYR A 355 13.75 15.01 -6.90
N VAL A 356 12.50 14.62 -6.63
CA VAL A 356 12.16 13.25 -6.21
C VAL A 356 12.21 12.29 -7.39
N ASN A 357 11.63 12.63 -8.54
CA ASN A 357 11.74 11.84 -9.78
C ASN A 357 13.21 11.48 -10.09
N ALA A 358 14.08 12.50 -10.14
CA ALA A 358 15.50 12.32 -10.44
C ALA A 358 16.24 11.43 -9.42
N LYS A 359 15.68 11.25 -8.21
CA LYS A 359 16.27 10.47 -7.12
C LYS A 359 15.45 9.24 -6.73
N SER A 360 14.47 8.82 -7.53
CA SER A 360 13.60 7.72 -7.15
C SER A 360 13.37 6.67 -8.24
N ILE A 361 12.84 5.54 -7.78
CA ILE A 361 12.23 4.47 -8.58
C ILE A 361 10.74 4.47 -8.26
N GLY A 362 9.88 4.59 -9.28
CA GLY A 362 8.42 4.53 -9.15
C GLY A 362 7.88 3.12 -9.36
N ILE A 363 7.01 2.67 -8.46
CA ILE A 363 6.38 1.35 -8.50
C ILE A 363 4.87 1.50 -8.39
N GLU A 364 4.18 1.15 -9.47
CA GLU A 364 2.74 1.22 -9.64
C GLU A 364 2.08 -0.11 -9.30
N HIS A 365 1.10 -0.09 -8.40
CA HIS A 365 0.31 -1.26 -8.04
C HIS A 365 -1.08 -1.15 -8.67
N GLU A 366 -1.52 -2.18 -9.38
CA GLU A 366 -2.93 -2.28 -9.78
C GLU A 366 -3.82 -2.09 -8.54
N GLY A 367 -4.66 -1.06 -8.55
CA GLY A 367 -5.14 -0.46 -7.31
C GLY A 367 -5.95 0.82 -7.47
N PHE A 368 -6.56 1.20 -6.33
CA PHE A 368 -7.34 2.43 -6.17
C PHE A 368 -7.22 2.93 -4.72
N ALA A 369 -6.68 4.13 -4.51
CA ALA A 369 -6.47 4.68 -3.18
C ALA A 369 -7.79 4.88 -2.41
N GLY A 370 -8.85 5.25 -3.14
CA GLY A 370 -10.10 5.74 -2.58
C GLY A 370 -11.26 4.76 -2.52
N HIS A 371 -11.26 3.73 -3.37
CA HIS A 371 -12.32 2.73 -3.42
C HIS A 371 -12.27 1.76 -2.24
N GLY A 372 -11.10 1.64 -1.60
CA GLY A 372 -10.81 0.74 -0.49
C GLY A 372 -11.10 -0.72 -0.79
N THR A 373 -10.99 -1.12 -2.06
CA THR A 373 -10.74 -2.52 -2.39
C THR A 373 -9.42 -2.93 -1.75
N TRP A 374 -9.29 -4.22 -1.44
CA TRP A 374 -8.09 -4.73 -0.78
C TRP A 374 -7.08 -5.22 -1.81
N TYR A 375 -5.80 -5.03 -1.46
CA TYR A 375 -4.65 -5.47 -2.22
C TYR A 375 -4.30 -6.91 -1.86
N THR A 376 -4.05 -7.76 -2.87
CA THR A 376 -3.81 -9.19 -2.66
C THR A 376 -2.48 -9.47 -1.96
N GLU A 377 -2.42 -10.60 -1.25
CA GLU A 377 -1.18 -11.04 -0.61
C GLU A 377 -0.10 -11.40 -1.64
N ALA A 378 -0.49 -11.96 -2.81
CA ALA A 378 0.40 -12.19 -3.94
C ALA A 378 1.12 -10.89 -4.39
N MET A 379 0.38 -9.80 -4.59
CA MET A 379 0.98 -8.53 -5.00
C MET A 379 1.85 -7.92 -3.90
N TYR A 380 1.39 -7.94 -2.64
CA TYR A 380 2.17 -7.46 -1.50
C TYR A 380 3.53 -8.17 -1.38
N ARG A 381 3.55 -9.50 -1.53
CA ARG A 381 4.78 -10.32 -1.44
C ARG A 381 5.74 -10.04 -2.57
N THR A 382 5.25 -10.04 -3.81
CA THR A 382 6.08 -9.75 -4.98
C THR A 382 6.65 -8.34 -4.89
N SER A 383 5.81 -7.35 -4.56
CA SER A 383 6.25 -5.96 -4.35
C SER A 383 7.31 -5.86 -3.27
N ALA A 384 7.10 -6.48 -2.10
CA ALA A 384 8.06 -6.42 -1.00
C ALA A 384 9.40 -7.07 -1.37
N LYS A 385 9.39 -8.17 -2.12
CA LYS A 385 10.60 -8.81 -2.66
C LYS A 385 11.33 -7.90 -3.65
N LEU A 386 10.60 -7.23 -4.54
CA LEU A 386 11.15 -6.27 -5.51
C LEU A 386 11.76 -5.05 -4.80
N VAL A 387 11.02 -4.40 -3.91
CA VAL A 387 11.48 -3.22 -3.16
C VAL A 387 12.69 -3.55 -2.30
N ARG A 388 12.66 -4.68 -1.58
CA ARG A 388 13.82 -5.12 -0.81
C ARG A 388 15.04 -5.38 -1.69
N HIS A 389 14.86 -5.99 -2.86
CA HIS A 389 15.95 -6.20 -3.82
C HIS A 389 16.55 -4.87 -4.30
N LEU A 390 15.70 -3.94 -4.74
CA LEU A 390 16.13 -2.63 -5.23
C LEU A 390 16.79 -1.80 -4.12
N ALA A 391 16.23 -1.82 -2.91
CA ALA A 391 16.76 -1.12 -1.76
C ALA A 391 18.17 -1.60 -1.40
N LEU A 392 18.39 -2.93 -1.37
CA LEU A 392 19.71 -3.51 -1.16
C LEU A 392 20.69 -3.15 -2.30
N ARG A 393 20.23 -3.21 -3.56
CA ARG A 393 21.04 -2.90 -4.74
C ARG A 393 21.50 -1.45 -4.78
N PHE A 394 20.63 -0.51 -4.41
CA PHE A 394 20.89 0.93 -4.48
C PHE A 394 21.21 1.58 -3.14
N GLN A 395 21.34 0.78 -2.07
CA GLN A 395 21.63 1.24 -0.71
C GLN A 395 20.61 2.27 -0.19
N ILE A 396 19.33 1.98 -0.44
CA ILE A 396 18.19 2.76 0.04
C ILE A 396 17.74 2.16 1.37
N PRO A 397 17.67 2.95 2.46
CA PRO A 397 17.15 2.46 3.73
C PRO A 397 15.71 1.94 3.60
N LEU A 398 15.41 0.85 4.30
CA LEU A 398 14.04 0.32 4.41
C LEU A 398 13.35 0.98 5.61
N ASP A 399 12.92 2.23 5.43
CA ASP A 399 12.13 3.01 6.38
C ASP A 399 11.12 3.90 5.62
N ARG A 400 10.18 4.54 6.33
CA ARG A 400 9.17 5.43 5.71
C ARG A 400 9.66 6.84 5.37
N GLN A 401 10.98 7.08 5.44
CA GLN A 401 11.61 8.28 4.90
C GLN A 401 12.23 8.04 3.51
N HIS A 402 12.40 6.78 3.13
CA HIS A 402 13.01 6.39 1.85
C HIS A 402 12.12 5.47 0.99
N ILE A 403 11.29 4.63 1.63
CA ILE A 403 10.18 3.93 0.97
C ILE A 403 8.92 4.76 1.26
N ILE A 404 8.50 5.55 0.28
CA ILE A 404 7.46 6.56 0.45
C ILE A 404 6.23 6.27 -0.40
N GLY A 405 5.04 6.63 0.06
CA GLY A 405 3.90 6.77 -0.83
C GLY A 405 4.00 8.07 -1.62
N HIS A 406 3.28 8.18 -2.74
CA HIS A 406 3.18 9.46 -3.45
C HIS A 406 2.54 10.54 -2.56
N ASP A 407 1.65 10.11 -1.66
CA ASP A 407 1.10 10.90 -0.55
C ASP A 407 2.16 11.61 0.32
N ASN A 408 3.40 11.11 0.37
CA ASN A 408 4.48 11.75 1.13
C ASN A 408 5.40 12.65 0.29
N VAL A 409 5.25 12.68 -1.03
CA VAL A 409 6.08 13.52 -1.90
C VAL A 409 5.67 14.99 -1.75
N PRO A 410 6.57 15.94 -1.45
CA PRO A 410 6.20 17.35 -1.30
C PRO A 410 5.90 18.03 -2.65
N GLY A 411 5.05 19.06 -2.62
CA GLY A 411 4.93 19.99 -3.75
C GLY A 411 6.23 20.76 -3.99
N THR A 412 6.52 21.14 -5.24
CA THR A 412 7.78 21.82 -5.62
C THR A 412 7.86 23.28 -5.16
N THR A 413 6.68 23.92 -5.03
CA THR A 413 6.44 25.28 -4.55
C THR A 413 5.15 25.32 -3.73
N ALA A 414 4.89 26.45 -3.05
CA ALA A 414 3.67 26.61 -2.25
C ALA A 414 2.37 26.38 -3.06
N GLY A 415 2.31 26.84 -4.32
CA GLY A 415 1.13 26.71 -5.17
C GLY A 415 0.84 25.26 -5.61
N THR A 416 1.87 24.40 -5.62
CA THR A 416 1.74 23.01 -6.10
C THR A 416 1.35 22.02 -5.00
N VAL A 417 1.40 22.41 -3.72
CA VAL A 417 1.16 21.47 -2.59
C VAL A 417 -0.23 20.83 -2.66
N ARG A 418 -1.26 21.61 -3.01
CA ARG A 418 -2.65 21.13 -3.10
C ARG A 418 -2.86 20.12 -4.23
N GLY A 419 -2.13 20.24 -5.33
CA GLY A 419 -2.25 19.37 -6.49
C GLY A 419 -1.40 18.10 -6.41
N MET A 420 -0.64 17.91 -5.33
CA MET A 420 0.14 16.69 -5.15
C MET A 420 -0.77 15.51 -4.78
N HIS A 421 -0.45 14.37 -5.37
CA HIS A 421 -1.10 13.08 -5.17
C HIS A 421 -1.12 12.57 -3.73
N TRP A 422 -1.95 11.54 -3.52
CA TRP A 422 -2.31 10.98 -2.22
C TRP A 422 -2.42 9.44 -2.22
N ASP A 423 -2.09 8.77 -3.32
CA ASP A 423 -1.87 7.32 -3.40
C ASP A 423 -0.62 6.91 -2.59
N PRO A 424 -0.57 5.68 -2.04
CA PRO A 424 -1.54 4.59 -2.19
C PRO A 424 -2.76 4.68 -1.26
N GLY A 425 -2.96 5.85 -0.62
CA GLY A 425 -4.12 6.12 0.21
C GLY A 425 -4.13 5.44 1.58
N PRO A 426 -5.24 5.60 2.33
CA PRO A 426 -5.32 5.16 3.71
C PRO A 426 -5.45 3.65 3.90
N TYR A 427 -5.76 2.90 2.84
CA TYR A 427 -6.06 1.46 2.89
C TYR A 427 -4.88 0.57 2.49
N TRP A 428 -3.74 1.14 2.10
CA TRP A 428 -2.50 0.38 1.95
C TRP A 428 -1.93 0.01 3.33
N ASP A 429 -1.76 -1.29 3.61
CA ASP A 429 -1.21 -1.80 4.86
C ASP A 429 0.33 -1.69 4.87
N TRP A 430 0.84 -0.54 5.29
CA TRP A 430 2.26 -0.27 5.38
C TRP A 430 2.97 -1.19 6.39
N SER A 431 2.32 -1.56 7.48
CA SER A 431 2.93 -2.40 8.52
C SER A 431 3.16 -3.82 8.01
N HIS A 432 2.14 -4.42 7.39
CA HIS A 432 2.27 -5.72 6.72
C HIS A 432 3.30 -5.68 5.58
N TYR A 433 3.29 -4.60 4.78
CA TYR A 433 4.26 -4.44 3.71
C TYR A 433 5.71 -4.44 4.21
N PHE A 434 5.98 -3.74 5.32
CA PHE A 434 7.31 -3.72 5.96
C PHE A 434 7.68 -5.04 6.64
N ASP A 435 6.72 -5.79 7.18
CA ASP A 435 6.93 -7.15 7.67
C ASP A 435 7.41 -8.08 6.53
N LEU A 436 6.78 -7.99 5.36
CA LEU A 436 7.17 -8.76 4.17
C LEU A 436 8.56 -8.36 3.64
N MET A 437 8.91 -7.07 3.70
CA MET A 437 10.26 -6.57 3.39
C MET A 437 11.33 -6.97 4.43
N LYS A 438 10.93 -7.65 5.52
CA LYS A 438 11.80 -8.02 6.65
C LYS A 438 12.38 -6.80 7.38
N ALA A 439 11.63 -5.70 7.39
CA ALA A 439 11.94 -4.46 8.09
C ALA A 439 10.76 -4.03 9.00
N PRO A 440 10.24 -4.91 9.87
CA PRO A 440 9.08 -4.62 10.70
C PRO A 440 9.30 -3.39 11.58
N PHE A 441 8.28 -2.57 11.78
CA PHE A 441 8.35 -1.46 12.73
C PHE A 441 8.47 -2.03 14.15
N ARG A 442 9.55 -1.71 14.84
CA ARG A 442 9.82 -2.18 16.21
C ARG A 442 9.93 -1.01 17.15
N SER A 443 9.46 -1.18 18.38
CA SER A 443 9.80 -0.26 19.44
C SER A 443 11.30 -0.35 19.72
N THR A 444 12.00 0.76 19.57
CA THR A 444 13.45 0.87 19.84
C THR A 444 13.75 1.89 20.93
N GLY A 445 12.71 2.46 21.54
CA GLY A 445 12.82 3.56 22.49
C GLY A 445 11.89 3.43 23.68
N THR A 446 11.74 4.55 24.37
CA THR A 446 10.88 4.73 25.55
C THR A 446 10.20 6.10 25.42
N PRO A 447 9.26 6.48 26.30
CA PRO A 447 8.72 7.83 26.30
C PRO A 447 9.78 8.95 26.31
N HIS A 448 10.96 8.68 26.90
CA HIS A 448 12.06 9.65 27.00
C HIS A 448 12.99 9.71 25.77
N THR A 449 12.76 8.89 24.72
CA THR A 449 13.60 8.93 23.51
C THR A 449 13.19 10.03 22.54
N GLY A 450 12.03 10.67 22.73
CA GLY A 450 11.64 11.89 22.03
C GLY A 450 11.10 11.72 20.61
N LEU A 451 11.00 10.49 20.10
CA LEU A 451 10.34 10.16 18.83
C LEU A 451 9.31 9.04 19.01
N VAL A 452 8.32 9.04 18.12
CA VAL A 452 7.36 7.96 17.93
C VAL A 452 7.25 7.59 16.45
N THR A 453 7.15 6.30 16.17
CA THR A 453 6.80 5.77 14.85
C THR A 453 5.33 5.37 14.89
N ILE A 454 4.51 5.92 14.00
CA ILE A 454 3.10 5.58 13.90
C ILE A 454 2.97 4.13 13.47
N ASP A 455 2.12 3.34 14.13
CA ASP A 455 1.93 1.93 13.82
C ASP A 455 0.66 1.41 14.50
N PRO A 456 -0.54 1.83 14.04
CA PRO A 456 -1.79 1.29 14.54
C PRO A 456 -1.93 -0.18 14.15
N ASP A 457 -2.70 -0.94 14.93
CA ASP A 457 -3.18 -2.24 14.46
C ASP A 457 -4.10 -2.03 13.25
N PHE A 458 -3.66 -2.45 12.07
CA PHE A 458 -4.33 -2.15 10.81
C PHE A 458 -5.78 -2.64 10.80
N ALA A 459 -6.05 -3.86 11.27
CA ALA A 459 -7.37 -4.47 11.22
C ALA A 459 -8.40 -3.73 12.09
N THR A 460 -8.00 -3.32 13.28
CA THR A 460 -8.89 -2.66 14.25
C THR A 460 -8.90 -1.12 14.13
N ASN A 461 -7.89 -0.53 13.49
CA ASN A 461 -7.88 0.90 13.20
C ASN A 461 -8.73 1.23 11.97
N GLN A 462 -9.97 1.67 12.21
CA GLN A 462 -10.96 1.92 11.16
C GLN A 462 -11.52 3.36 11.22
N PRO A 463 -10.74 4.39 10.83
CA PRO A 463 -11.24 5.75 10.77
C PRO A 463 -12.44 5.88 9.82
N ALA A 464 -13.45 6.63 10.23
CA ALA A 464 -14.68 6.83 9.46
C ALA A 464 -14.49 7.90 8.37
N PHE A 465 -13.91 7.51 7.23
CA PHE A 465 -13.75 8.38 6.07
C PHE A 465 -15.07 8.64 5.34
N THR A 466 -15.08 9.66 4.47
CA THR A 466 -16.18 9.98 3.55
C THR A 466 -15.69 10.11 2.11
N GLY A 467 -16.60 10.04 1.15
CA GLY A 467 -16.30 10.38 -0.24
C GLY A 467 -15.76 9.25 -1.11
N CYS A 468 -15.70 8.01 -0.62
CA CYS A 468 -15.29 6.85 -1.42
C CYS A 468 -16.18 6.65 -2.65
N ASN A 469 -17.47 7.02 -2.58
CA ASN A 469 -18.41 6.99 -3.69
C ASN A 469 -18.19 8.09 -4.75
N GLN A 470 -17.29 9.02 -4.48
CA GLN A 470 -16.86 10.09 -5.37
C GLN A 470 -15.41 9.89 -5.83
N GLN A 471 -14.76 8.80 -5.41
CA GLN A 471 -13.43 8.48 -5.89
C GLN A 471 -13.54 7.80 -7.24
N PRO A 472 -12.59 8.07 -8.13
CA PRO A 472 -12.52 7.32 -9.36
C PRO A 472 -11.92 5.93 -9.09
N PRO A 473 -12.25 4.94 -9.94
CA PRO A 473 -13.08 5.00 -11.14
C PRO A 473 -14.58 4.84 -10.87
N GLY A 474 -15.41 5.24 -11.84
CA GLY A 474 -16.85 4.96 -11.76
C GLY A 474 -17.67 5.95 -10.93
N VAL A 475 -17.14 7.15 -10.68
CA VAL A 475 -17.91 8.29 -10.16
C VAL A 475 -19.10 8.58 -11.09
N PRO A 476 -20.36 8.48 -10.61
CA PRO A 476 -21.52 8.80 -11.42
C PRO A 476 -21.52 10.28 -11.86
N LYS A 477 -22.10 10.57 -13.03
CA LYS A 477 -22.35 11.94 -13.49
C LYS A 477 -23.87 12.21 -13.53
N PRO A 478 -24.39 13.22 -12.81
CA PRO A 478 -23.67 14.16 -11.93
C PRO A 478 -23.12 13.48 -10.66
N THR A 479 -22.03 14.02 -10.12
CA THR A 479 -21.38 13.50 -8.91
C THR A 479 -22.37 13.50 -7.74
N PRO A 480 -22.62 12.35 -7.09
CA PRO A 480 -23.52 12.29 -5.93
C PRO A 480 -22.89 13.01 -4.73
N PRO A 481 -23.64 13.39 -3.67
CA PRO A 481 -23.03 13.87 -2.44
C PRO A 481 -22.05 12.85 -1.83
N ALA A 482 -21.02 13.34 -1.12
CA ALA A 482 -20.07 12.49 -0.42
C ALA A 482 -20.79 11.68 0.68
N ALA A 483 -20.67 10.35 0.61
CA ALA A 483 -21.25 9.44 1.58
C ALA A 483 -20.16 8.88 2.53
N PRO A 484 -20.53 8.35 3.72
CA PRO A 484 -19.60 7.59 4.54
C PRO A 484 -18.99 6.41 3.77
N CYS A 485 -17.69 6.23 3.90
CA CYS A 485 -17.00 5.04 3.43
C CYS A 485 -17.32 3.85 4.33
N PRO A 486 -17.31 2.60 3.81
CA PRO A 486 -17.30 1.42 4.66
C PRO A 486 -16.13 1.47 5.65
N LEU A 487 -16.37 1.04 6.89
CA LEU A 487 -15.30 0.92 7.89
C LEU A 487 -14.36 -0.21 7.48
N ARG A 488 -13.07 0.11 7.37
CA ARG A 488 -12.02 -0.77 6.87
C ARG A 488 -10.73 -0.50 7.63
N GLY A 489 -9.88 -1.51 7.70
CA GLY A 489 -8.54 -1.35 8.25
C GLY A 489 -7.76 -0.26 7.53
N SER A 490 -6.97 0.51 8.27
CA SER A 490 -6.26 1.66 7.73
C SER A 490 -4.92 1.87 8.41
N SER A 491 -3.95 2.33 7.62
CA SER A 491 -2.66 2.83 8.12
C SER A 491 -2.77 4.24 8.74
N SER A 492 -3.88 4.94 8.53
CA SER A 492 -4.04 6.34 8.93
C SER A 492 -4.47 6.51 10.39
N VAL A 493 -3.78 7.39 11.11
CA VAL A 493 -4.15 7.87 12.44
C VAL A 493 -4.51 9.36 12.36
N ILE A 494 -5.63 9.73 12.99
CA ILE A 494 -6.24 11.05 12.87
C ILE A 494 -5.66 12.04 13.89
N LEU A 495 -5.31 13.22 13.40
CA LEU A 495 -4.74 14.32 14.17
C LEU A 495 -5.79 15.34 14.60
N ARG A 496 -5.66 15.80 15.84
CA ARG A 496 -6.56 16.74 16.52
C ARG A 496 -5.77 17.91 17.09
N THR A 497 -6.43 19.06 17.21
CA THR A 497 -5.82 20.30 17.75
C THR A 497 -5.61 20.27 19.27
N ALA A 498 -6.27 19.36 19.98
CA ALA A 498 -6.18 19.17 21.44
C ALA A 498 -6.37 17.67 21.78
N PRO A 499 -6.00 17.21 23.00
CA PRO A 499 -6.12 15.81 23.42
C PRO A 499 -7.58 15.40 23.72
N SER A 500 -8.42 15.44 22.69
CA SER A 500 -9.85 15.12 22.77
C SER A 500 -10.38 14.69 21.41
N LEU A 501 -11.24 13.66 21.39
CA LEU A 501 -11.93 13.21 20.18
C LEU A 501 -12.89 14.28 19.63
N ALA A 502 -13.35 15.20 20.48
CA ALA A 502 -14.22 16.30 20.10
C ALA A 502 -13.45 17.54 19.59
N ALA A 503 -12.12 17.55 19.72
CA ALA A 503 -11.33 18.66 19.21
C ALA A 503 -11.37 18.70 17.67
N PRO A 504 -11.30 19.89 17.06
CA PRO A 504 -11.16 20.01 15.60
C PRO A 504 -9.94 19.25 15.07
N LEU A 505 -10.03 18.81 13.81
CA LEU A 505 -8.88 18.30 13.07
C LEU A 505 -7.79 19.37 12.97
N VAL A 506 -6.53 18.94 12.95
CA VAL A 506 -5.41 19.83 12.60
C VAL A 506 -5.55 20.25 11.14
N ASN A 507 -5.23 21.50 10.83
CA ASN A 507 -5.29 22.01 9.47
C ASN A 507 -3.91 22.00 8.81
N ASP A 508 -3.80 21.49 7.58
CA ASP A 508 -2.67 21.65 6.68
C ASP A 508 -2.85 22.94 5.87
N PRO A 509 -2.08 24.01 6.16
CA PRO A 509 -2.21 25.28 5.43
C PRO A 509 -1.82 25.18 3.94
N GLY A 510 -1.20 24.10 3.49
CA GLY A 510 -0.94 23.81 2.08
C GLY A 510 -2.12 23.24 1.32
N LEU A 511 -2.90 22.38 1.96
CA LEU A 511 -4.15 21.88 1.39
C LEU A 511 -5.28 22.91 1.55
N ARG A 512 -5.21 23.69 2.65
CA ARG A 512 -6.18 24.70 3.08
C ARG A 512 -5.60 26.13 3.16
N PRO A 513 -5.02 26.70 2.08
CA PRO A 513 -4.51 28.07 2.06
C PRO A 513 -5.58 29.15 2.34
N ASP A 514 -6.86 28.83 2.15
CA ASP A 514 -7.99 29.71 2.47
C ASP A 514 -8.45 29.61 3.94
N GLY A 515 -7.80 28.76 4.74
CA GLY A 515 -8.16 28.52 6.14
C GLY A 515 -9.41 27.67 6.35
N THR A 516 -9.96 27.06 5.29
CA THR A 516 -11.03 26.07 5.45
C THR A 516 -10.54 24.87 6.27
N PRO A 517 -11.39 24.22 7.08
CA PRO A 517 -10.97 23.05 7.84
C PRO A 517 -10.68 21.86 6.93
N ASP A 518 -9.65 21.09 7.27
CA ASP A 518 -9.49 19.71 6.82
C ASP A 518 -10.66 18.84 7.29
N THR A 519 -10.84 17.75 6.57
CA THR A 519 -12.04 16.91 6.59
C THR A 519 -11.67 15.44 6.69
N MET A 520 -12.69 14.61 6.88
CA MET A 520 -12.56 13.15 6.80
C MET A 520 -12.75 12.63 5.36
N TYR A 521 -12.73 13.49 4.34
CA TYR A 521 -12.83 13.07 2.95
C TYR A 521 -11.62 12.21 2.58
N VAL A 522 -11.79 11.07 1.92
CA VAL A 522 -10.76 10.03 1.83
C VAL A 522 -9.43 10.51 1.24
N SER A 523 -9.41 11.45 0.28
CA SER A 523 -8.18 12.03 -0.27
C SER A 523 -7.56 13.15 0.58
N ASP A 524 -8.29 13.66 1.57
CA ASP A 524 -7.83 14.75 2.44
C ASP A 524 -6.96 14.23 3.59
N HIS A 525 -5.66 14.14 3.35
CA HIS A 525 -4.69 13.66 4.34
C HIS A 525 -4.14 14.73 5.28
N GLY A 526 -4.60 15.99 5.20
CA GLY A 526 -4.00 17.11 5.94
C GLY A 526 -3.93 16.90 7.45
N ALA A 527 -4.93 16.23 8.02
CA ALA A 527 -5.03 15.89 9.43
C ALA A 527 -4.63 14.43 9.74
N ARG A 528 -3.68 13.83 9.01
CA ARG A 528 -3.35 12.40 9.14
C ARG A 528 -1.86 12.13 9.21
N VAL A 529 -1.52 11.10 9.97
CA VAL A 529 -0.23 10.42 9.93
C VAL A 529 -0.45 8.96 9.59
N SER A 530 0.54 8.32 8.97
CA SER A 530 0.43 6.97 8.42
C SER A 530 1.46 6.02 9.03
N ALA A 531 1.14 4.74 9.08
CA ALA A 531 1.99 3.71 9.62
C ALA A 531 3.43 3.75 9.07
N GLY A 532 4.39 3.60 9.97
CA GLY A 532 5.84 3.70 9.80
C GLY A 532 6.41 5.12 9.76
N GLN A 533 5.59 6.16 9.61
CA GLN A 533 6.09 7.54 9.67
C GLN A 533 6.56 7.88 11.09
N THR A 534 7.69 8.60 11.20
CA THR A 534 8.33 8.88 12.49
C THR A 534 8.29 10.38 12.80
N TYR A 535 7.83 10.73 14.00
CA TYR A 535 7.59 12.10 14.43
C TYR A 535 8.26 12.42 15.76
N ALA A 536 8.67 13.68 15.92
CA ALA A 536 9.19 14.18 17.18
C ALA A 536 8.06 14.52 18.15
N LEU A 537 8.23 14.09 19.39
CA LEU A 537 7.27 14.36 20.47
C LEU A 537 7.21 15.85 20.80
N ALA A 538 5.97 16.31 21.03
CA ALA A 538 5.64 17.66 21.49
C ALA A 538 4.89 17.67 22.84
N GLY A 539 4.48 16.52 23.36
CA GLY A 539 3.81 16.35 24.65
C GLY A 539 3.06 15.03 24.78
N ILE A 540 2.64 14.70 26.00
CA ILE A 540 1.79 13.54 26.32
C ILE A 540 0.74 14.02 27.34
N GLU A 541 -0.51 13.63 27.16
CA GLU A 541 -1.61 13.93 28.09
C GLU A 541 -2.59 12.75 28.15
N GLY A 542 -2.55 11.97 29.21
CA GLY A 542 -3.35 10.75 29.33
C GLY A 542 -3.09 9.79 28.15
N ASP A 543 -4.16 9.36 27.49
CA ASP A 543 -4.11 8.50 26.30
C ASP A 543 -3.79 9.26 25.00
N TRP A 544 -3.29 10.49 25.07
CA TRP A 544 -2.99 11.32 23.91
C TRP A 544 -1.50 11.63 23.80
N THR A 545 -0.99 11.51 22.57
CA THR A 545 0.39 11.88 22.23
C THR A 545 0.36 13.08 21.28
N ALA A 546 1.13 14.12 21.60
CA ALA A 546 1.35 15.26 20.72
C ALA A 546 2.66 15.10 19.95
N ILE A 547 2.62 15.45 18.67
CA ILE A 547 3.77 15.53 17.77
C ILE A 547 3.90 16.93 17.17
N TRP A 548 5.11 17.30 16.75
CA TRP A 548 5.30 18.48 15.91
C TRP A 548 4.86 18.17 14.48
N TYR A 549 3.98 19.00 13.94
CA TYR A 549 3.32 18.78 12.65
C TYR A 549 3.04 20.14 11.99
N LEU A 550 3.63 20.41 10.82
CA LEU A 550 3.38 21.62 10.03
C LEU A 550 3.43 22.96 10.80
N GLY A 551 4.43 23.16 11.66
CA GLY A 551 4.56 24.39 12.45
C GLY A 551 3.71 24.45 13.74
N GLN A 552 3.01 23.37 14.11
CA GLN A 552 2.10 23.33 15.27
C GLN A 552 2.17 21.99 16.02
N LYS A 553 1.48 21.90 17.16
CA LYS A 553 1.25 20.63 17.86
C LYS A 553 0.04 19.94 17.25
N ALA A 554 0.16 18.64 17.00
CA ALA A 554 -0.93 17.78 16.58
C ALA A 554 -1.05 16.60 17.53
N TRP A 555 -2.26 16.32 18.00
CA TRP A 555 -2.56 15.27 18.97
C TRP A 555 -3.21 14.07 18.31
N PHE A 556 -2.75 12.87 18.63
CA PHE A 556 -3.42 11.63 18.25
C PHE A 556 -3.71 10.77 19.48
N HIS A 557 -4.77 9.99 19.39
CA HIS A 557 -5.17 9.05 20.42
C HIS A 557 -4.25 7.82 20.36
N ASN A 558 -3.58 7.53 21.47
CA ASN A 558 -2.55 6.51 21.63
C ASN A 558 -2.64 5.86 23.02
N PRO A 559 -3.74 5.15 23.33
CA PRO A 559 -3.96 4.57 24.65
C PRO A 559 -2.99 3.42 24.90
N ALA A 560 -2.53 3.26 26.14
CA ALA A 560 -1.59 2.19 26.50
C ALA A 560 -2.17 0.77 26.27
N SER A 561 -3.50 0.63 26.25
CA SER A 561 -4.19 -0.64 25.99
C SER A 561 -4.29 -1.01 24.51
N ALA A 562 -4.16 -0.04 23.61
CA ALA A 562 -4.23 -0.21 22.16
C ALA A 562 -3.38 0.87 21.49
N PRO A 563 -2.04 0.80 21.61
CA PRO A 563 -1.15 1.84 21.13
C PRO A 563 -1.25 1.97 19.60
N THR A 564 -1.25 3.21 19.14
CA THR A 564 -1.25 3.58 17.71
C THR A 564 0.13 4.04 17.24
N ALA A 565 1.11 4.03 18.14
CA ALA A 565 2.50 4.34 17.84
C ALA A 565 3.47 3.55 18.72
N LYS A 566 4.68 3.34 18.20
CA LYS A 566 5.81 2.69 18.87
C LYS A 566 6.86 3.74 19.23
N TRP A 567 7.45 3.62 20.42
CA TRP A 567 8.56 4.49 20.82
C TRP A 567 9.80 4.19 19.98
N THR A 568 10.48 5.24 19.54
CA THR A 568 11.71 5.09 18.75
C THR A 568 12.78 6.09 19.19
N HIS A 569 14.04 5.75 18.96
CA HIS A 569 15.15 6.69 19.12
C HIS A 569 15.64 7.15 17.74
N GLY A 570 16.39 8.25 17.71
CA GLY A 570 16.91 8.78 16.47
C GLY A 570 17.38 10.21 16.64
N PHE A 571 17.42 10.93 15.54
CA PHE A 571 17.82 12.33 15.50
C PHE A 571 16.64 13.21 15.13
N VAL A 572 16.61 14.39 15.74
CA VAL A 572 15.72 15.47 15.34
C VAL A 572 16.53 16.62 14.78
N VAL A 573 15.83 17.43 14.01
CA VAL A 573 16.28 18.72 13.52
C VAL A 573 15.53 19.81 14.28
N THR A 574 16.20 20.90 14.63
CA THR A 574 15.60 22.11 15.20
C THR A 574 16.31 23.38 14.67
N PRO A 575 15.66 24.55 14.57
CA PRO A 575 16.32 25.76 14.12
C PRO A 575 17.48 26.19 15.04
N LYS A 576 18.54 26.76 14.48
CA LYS A 576 19.69 27.27 15.26
C LYS A 576 19.27 28.41 16.20
N PRO A 577 19.95 28.57 17.36
CA PRO A 577 19.74 29.72 18.25
C PRO A 577 19.83 31.05 17.51
N GLY A 578 18.93 31.98 17.83
CA GLY A 578 18.84 33.30 17.19
C GLY A 578 17.96 33.34 15.92
N LYS A 579 17.53 32.18 15.40
CA LYS A 579 16.52 32.10 14.32
C LYS A 579 15.15 31.92 14.95
N THR A 580 14.25 32.91 14.77
CA THR A 580 12.87 32.81 15.27
C THR A 580 12.04 31.81 14.47
N THR A 581 12.31 31.72 13.17
CA THR A 581 11.75 30.74 12.24
C THR A 581 12.69 30.57 11.05
N ILE A 582 12.61 29.43 10.36
CA ILE A 582 13.37 29.14 9.14
C ILE A 582 12.44 28.62 8.03
N PRO A 583 12.83 28.77 6.75
CA PRO A 583 12.06 28.25 5.64
C PRO A 583 12.14 26.73 5.53
N VAL A 584 11.08 26.15 4.96
CA VAL A 584 10.99 24.74 4.56
C VAL A 584 10.75 24.68 3.06
N TYR A 585 11.37 23.73 2.38
CA TYR A 585 11.39 23.61 0.93
C TYR A 585 10.86 22.25 0.49
N GLY A 586 10.19 22.21 -0.67
CA GLY A 586 9.77 20.96 -1.31
C GLY A 586 10.84 20.31 -2.20
N ARG A 587 11.98 20.99 -2.38
CA ARG A 587 13.12 20.54 -3.18
C ARG A 587 14.43 20.93 -2.48
N ALA A 588 15.49 20.17 -2.70
CA ALA A 588 16.84 20.49 -2.23
C ALA A 588 17.75 20.81 -3.42
N TYR A 589 17.45 21.91 -4.10
CA TYR A 589 18.22 22.41 -5.25
C TYR A 589 19.47 23.20 -4.82
N PRO A 590 20.50 23.27 -5.67
CA PRO A 590 21.72 23.99 -5.35
C PRO A 590 21.53 25.51 -5.46
N GLU A 591 22.41 26.25 -4.79
CA GLU A 591 22.50 27.71 -4.90
C GLU A 591 22.89 28.16 -6.31
N ARG A 592 22.54 29.41 -6.67
CA ARG A 592 22.80 29.97 -8.00
C ARG A 592 24.26 29.86 -8.45
N ALA A 593 25.22 30.01 -7.53
CA ALA A 593 26.65 29.97 -7.85
C ALA A 593 27.13 28.61 -8.37
N ALA A 594 26.37 27.53 -8.10
CA ALA A 594 26.68 26.19 -8.57
C ALA A 594 26.35 25.97 -10.06
N TYR A 595 25.49 26.81 -10.64
CA TYR A 595 25.01 26.62 -12.01
C TYR A 595 26.04 27.15 -13.02
N PRO A 596 26.51 26.30 -13.96
CA PRO A 596 27.27 26.77 -15.12
C PRO A 596 26.45 27.80 -15.92
N ALA A 597 27.14 28.69 -16.64
CA ALA A 597 26.48 29.79 -17.37
C ALA A 597 25.48 29.30 -18.43
N GLU A 598 25.72 28.11 -18.97
CA GLU A 598 24.89 27.44 -19.97
C GLU A 598 23.64 26.76 -19.40
N ILE A 599 23.56 26.55 -18.08
CA ILE A 599 22.39 25.95 -17.42
C ILE A 599 21.57 27.06 -16.73
N PRO A 600 20.31 27.27 -17.14
CA PRO A 600 19.44 28.21 -16.45
C PRO A 600 19.27 27.85 -14.97
N TYR A 601 19.53 28.82 -14.10
CA TYR A 601 19.34 28.68 -12.66
C TYR A 601 17.90 28.30 -12.32
N GLN A 602 17.71 27.20 -11.60
CA GLN A 602 16.41 26.83 -11.04
C GLN A 602 16.24 27.46 -9.66
N SER A 603 15.29 28.39 -9.53
CA SER A 603 15.04 29.05 -8.25
C SER A 603 14.44 28.09 -7.24
N ILE A 604 15.01 28.07 -6.03
CA ILE A 604 14.40 27.43 -4.87
C ILE A 604 13.53 28.44 -4.12
N SER A 605 12.25 28.09 -3.92
CA SER A 605 11.28 28.90 -3.19
C SER A 605 10.79 28.15 -1.96
N PRO A 606 10.63 28.83 -0.81
CA PRO A 606 10.06 28.19 0.37
C PRO A 606 8.60 27.80 0.12
N LEU A 607 8.17 26.73 0.79
CA LEU A 607 6.75 26.41 0.94
C LEU A 607 6.10 27.40 1.92
N GLN A 608 4.77 27.39 1.98
CA GLN A 608 3.95 28.23 2.86
C GLN A 608 4.10 27.89 4.36
N TYR A 609 4.82 26.81 4.68
CA TYR A 609 5.07 26.41 6.06
C TYR A 609 6.21 27.20 6.69
N THR A 610 6.17 27.32 8.01
CA THR A 610 7.26 27.87 8.80
C THR A 610 7.79 26.82 9.75
N PHE A 611 9.09 26.87 10.06
CA PHE A 611 9.71 26.02 11.07
C PHE A 611 10.20 26.89 12.25
N PRO A 612 9.34 27.17 13.24
CA PRO A 612 9.64 28.05 14.37
C PRO A 612 10.70 27.50 15.33
N ALA A 613 11.39 28.41 16.00
CA ALA A 613 12.29 28.09 17.11
C ALA A 613 11.60 27.22 18.18
N GLY A 614 12.33 26.24 18.71
CA GLY A 614 11.84 25.32 19.74
C GLY A 614 11.04 24.13 19.22
N GLN A 615 10.66 24.11 17.94
CA GLN A 615 10.08 22.93 17.32
C GLN A 615 11.15 21.94 16.87
N ARG A 616 10.74 20.68 16.69
CA ARG A 616 11.64 19.57 16.40
C ARG A 616 10.99 18.66 15.37
N TYR A 617 11.73 18.14 14.39
CA TYR A 617 11.20 17.19 13.39
C TYR A 617 12.17 16.03 13.18
N ALA A 618 11.65 14.84 12.89
CA ALA A 618 12.48 13.66 12.68
C ALA A 618 13.37 13.84 11.44
N LEU A 619 14.67 13.57 11.58
CA LEU A 619 15.64 13.62 10.49
C LEU A 619 15.49 12.38 9.61
N GLY A 620 15.39 12.58 8.28
CA GLY A 620 15.44 11.49 7.30
C GLY A 620 16.80 11.28 6.66
N GLY A 621 17.62 12.32 6.58
CA GLY A 621 18.95 12.23 6.00
C GLY A 621 19.51 13.60 5.70
N ILE A 622 20.79 13.64 5.31
CA ILE A 622 21.46 14.87 4.86
C ILE A 622 21.80 14.72 3.38
N LEU A 623 21.13 15.49 2.54
CA LEU A 623 21.20 15.40 1.10
C LEU A 623 22.05 16.55 0.54
N PRO A 624 22.77 16.34 -0.58
CA PRO A 624 23.38 17.42 -1.32
C PRO A 624 22.34 18.25 -2.08
N GLY A 625 22.63 19.53 -2.26
CA GLY A 625 21.92 20.40 -3.20
C GLY A 625 22.18 19.93 -4.63
N GLU A 626 21.17 19.38 -5.29
CA GLU A 626 21.31 18.80 -6.64
C GLU A 626 20.13 19.11 -7.55
N TYR A 627 20.43 19.35 -8.83
CA TYR A 627 19.44 19.47 -9.90
C TYR A 627 19.92 18.67 -11.11
N TYR A 628 19.13 17.72 -11.56
CA TYR A 628 19.40 16.99 -12.80
C TYR A 628 18.81 17.75 -13.97
N ARG A 629 19.63 18.14 -14.94
CA ARG A 629 19.16 18.80 -16.15
C ARG A 629 18.97 17.77 -17.26
N ALA A 630 17.75 17.61 -17.74
CA ALA A 630 17.40 16.84 -18.94
C ALA A 630 16.22 17.54 -19.62
N VAL A 631 16.39 18.17 -20.78
CA VAL A 631 15.29 18.92 -21.45
C VAL A 631 15.20 18.66 -22.94
N SER A 632 16.12 17.87 -23.51
CA SER A 632 16.10 17.52 -24.92
C SER A 632 16.20 16.01 -25.15
N PHE A 633 15.49 15.51 -26.17
CA PHE A 633 15.46 14.10 -26.54
C PHE A 633 16.85 13.55 -26.88
N ASP A 634 17.64 14.29 -27.63
CA ASP A 634 18.97 13.85 -28.11
C ASP A 634 20.12 14.29 -27.18
N GLY A 635 19.84 15.11 -26.16
CA GLY A 635 20.84 15.72 -25.29
C GLY A 635 21.56 16.92 -25.94
N SER A 636 20.99 17.51 -26.98
CA SER A 636 21.56 18.66 -27.69
C SER A 636 21.47 19.98 -26.93
N ALA A 637 20.59 20.08 -25.91
CA ALA A 637 20.46 21.31 -25.15
C ALA A 637 21.76 21.65 -24.38
N PRO A 638 22.10 22.95 -24.20
CA PRO A 638 23.29 23.32 -23.43
C PRO A 638 23.26 22.79 -22.00
N GLY A 639 24.31 22.03 -21.64
CA GLY A 639 24.45 21.39 -20.32
C GLY A 639 23.50 20.21 -20.09
N ASP A 640 22.84 19.66 -21.12
CA ASP A 640 21.89 18.57 -20.92
C ASP A 640 22.54 17.31 -20.34
N ARG A 641 21.72 16.47 -19.71
CA ARG A 641 22.11 15.24 -19.03
C ARG A 641 23.21 15.44 -17.98
N THR A 642 23.19 16.60 -17.31
CA THR A 642 24.18 16.98 -16.30
C THR A 642 23.52 17.19 -14.94
N VAL A 643 24.17 16.72 -13.88
CA VAL A 643 23.75 17.00 -12.50
C VAL A 643 24.52 18.21 -12.00
N VAL A 644 23.81 19.31 -11.77
CA VAL A 644 24.34 20.49 -11.08
C VAL A 644 24.42 20.18 -9.59
N ARG A 645 25.58 20.40 -8.98
CA ARG A 645 25.85 20.19 -7.55
C ARG A 645 26.34 21.47 -6.92
N GLY A 646 25.71 21.87 -5.83
CA GLY A 646 26.11 23.01 -5.02
C GLY A 646 26.72 22.60 -3.68
N ASP A 647 27.21 23.61 -2.96
CA ASP A 647 27.73 23.48 -1.61
C ASP A 647 26.60 23.41 -0.57
N ASN A 648 25.40 23.90 -0.90
CA ASN A 648 24.24 23.78 -0.02
C ASN A 648 23.96 22.31 0.33
N ARG A 649 23.76 22.05 1.63
CA ARG A 649 23.31 20.77 2.16
C ARG A 649 21.92 20.95 2.75
N TYR A 650 21.10 19.92 2.63
CA TYR A 650 19.74 19.94 3.14
C TYR A 650 19.51 18.77 4.09
N VAL A 651 18.72 19.01 5.13
CA VAL A 651 18.15 17.94 5.95
C VAL A 651 16.77 17.57 5.41
N GLN A 652 16.51 16.28 5.23
CA GLN A 652 15.15 15.78 5.01
C GLN A 652 14.43 15.67 6.35
N LEU A 653 13.18 16.11 6.39
CA LEU A 653 12.33 16.17 7.57
C LEU A 653 11.04 15.39 7.32
N GLN A 654 10.57 14.62 8.29
CA GLN A 654 9.14 14.29 8.36
C GLN A 654 8.42 15.56 8.83
N PHE A 655 7.89 16.36 7.91
CA PHE A 655 7.29 17.67 8.20
C PHE A 655 5.82 17.67 7.78
N GLY A 656 4.96 17.23 8.69
CA GLY A 656 3.56 16.94 8.36
C GLY A 656 3.39 15.52 7.81
N HIS A 657 2.44 15.34 6.90
CA HIS A 657 2.24 14.07 6.19
C HIS A 657 3.35 13.79 5.16
N ARG A 658 3.98 14.85 4.62
CA ARG A 658 4.98 14.76 3.54
C ARG A 658 6.42 14.87 4.08
N VAL A 659 7.38 14.37 3.31
CA VAL A 659 8.80 14.66 3.54
C VAL A 659 9.14 16.03 2.95
N MET A 660 9.93 16.86 3.64
CA MET A 660 10.34 18.19 3.17
C MET A 660 11.79 18.49 3.55
N TYR A 661 12.33 19.61 3.10
CA TYR A 661 13.75 19.94 3.25
C TYR A 661 13.97 21.27 3.97
N ALA A 662 14.99 21.36 4.81
CA ALA A 662 15.51 22.62 5.34
C ALA A 662 17.02 22.72 5.07
N ASN A 663 17.54 23.94 4.93
CA ASN A 663 18.98 24.13 4.75
C ASN A 663 19.73 23.71 6.03
N LEU A 664 20.77 22.90 5.90
CA LEU A 664 21.60 22.43 7.01
C LEU A 664 22.20 23.59 7.82
N ASP A 665 22.49 24.71 7.16
CA ASP A 665 23.06 25.89 7.81
C ASP A 665 22.09 26.61 8.76
N ASP A 666 20.80 26.35 8.64
CA ASP A 666 19.77 26.97 9.48
C ASP A 666 19.40 26.13 10.71
N VAL A 667 19.91 24.90 10.81
CA VAL A 667 19.45 23.90 11.79
C VAL A 667 20.57 23.29 12.64
N LEU A 668 20.17 22.74 13.79
CA LEU A 668 20.95 21.80 14.58
C LEU A 668 20.35 20.40 14.43
N ILE A 669 21.21 19.40 14.35
CA ILE A 669 20.84 17.99 14.46
C ILE A 669 21.19 17.53 15.86
N LEU A 670 20.21 17.00 16.58
CA LEU A 670 20.34 16.60 17.98
C LEU A 670 19.81 15.17 18.16
N PRO A 671 20.37 14.38 19.11
CA PRO A 671 19.69 13.19 19.58
C PRO A 671 18.28 13.54 20.04
N ALA A 672 17.29 12.72 19.69
CA ALA A 672 15.89 13.02 19.95
C ALA A 672 15.51 13.11 21.43
N SER A 673 16.31 12.52 22.33
CA SER A 673 16.14 12.66 23.78
C SER A 673 16.50 14.06 24.31
N VAL A 674 17.27 14.85 23.56
CA VAL A 674 17.75 16.17 24.02
C VAL A 674 16.72 17.27 23.73
N GLY A 675 16.07 17.81 24.77
CA GLY A 675 15.07 18.87 24.64
C GLY A 675 13.70 18.38 24.18
N GLY A 676 13.40 17.09 24.37
CA GLY A 676 12.06 16.54 24.24
C GLY A 676 11.20 16.81 25.48
N PRO A 677 9.88 16.53 25.41
CA PRO A 677 9.03 16.50 26.60
C PRO A 677 9.57 15.48 27.61
N GLU A 678 9.56 15.84 28.90
CA GLU A 678 9.93 14.93 30.00
C GLU A 678 8.86 13.88 30.30
#